data_AF-G3UCJ5-F1
#
_entry.id   AF-G3UCJ5-F1
#
_cell.length_a   1.000
_cell.length_b   1.000
_cell.length_c   1.000
_cell.angle_alpha   90.00
_cell.angle_beta   90.00
_cell.angle_gamma   90.00
#
_symmetry.space_group_name_H-M   'P 1'
#
loop_
_entity.id
_entity.type
_entity.pdbx_description
1 polymer ?
#
loop_
_entity_poly.entity_id
_entity_poly.type
_entity_poly.pdbx_seq_one_letter_code
_entity_poly.pdbx_strand_id
1 'polypeptide(L)'
;SKIIRAICALLNSGGGIIKAETDDKAYSYRCHGLGEVNPDLLKEEIENCIEKLPTFHFCCEKPKVNFTTKILNVYQKDVLYGYVCVVQVEPFCCVVFAEAPDSWIVRNNSVTRLMAEHWVALMLDIQPLTFFPDVSEPFEAYSHPISPTSSAVRTPVYPRKVLEFKGTLQRHFFPVTQEELQFKPESLCKKLFSDHKGLEDLMKAQIYPCSQGIVIFSRSWAGDVGLREERNVLCDALLIAVNSPLVLYTILLDTRWIGGLEYAQNTAYQLKQKLETVGGYTGKVCVIPRLMHLPTTLYLPDETPVHYPQSYRLANKDEMEDLLQALVVVSLCSRSLLSDQLGCEFFNLLIEEQCELLSESLQETRELFIHCFPGTRKTALAIKIMEKIKNLFHCKPKEILYVCENDSLKDFVIQQTTCQAVTRKTFMQGEFLKIKHIVMDETENFCGKYGDWYMKAKNITHPKVRGAGSGNLHHGILWIFLDPFQVYNVDVSGLPPPSAQFPRKTITKGIHCALEIAQFMKEEMKRVKENIPFNMSIDSLALFREDAYEEIMCAQTLPGTCETETNVTKEQIASHVAERCHNLFQRGYLPKDIAILCKRWEDRGCYEPVLLKAMELIETHGATEVVFSQAAGVGGSHIVLDSIQHFSGLERNIVFGISPECALSEKFHKLCFASRAIKHLYLFY
;
A
#
# COMPACT_ATOMS: atom_id res chain seq x y z
N SER A 1 -36.15 -32.95 1.44
CA SER A 1 -37.35 -33.12 2.29
C SER A 1 -37.52 -31.92 3.23
N LYS A 2 -38.75 -31.45 3.51
CA LYS A 2 -39.02 -30.33 4.44
C LYS A 2 -38.60 -30.65 5.88
N ILE A 3 -38.78 -31.89 6.32
CA ILE A 3 -38.39 -32.38 7.65
C ILE A 3 -36.88 -32.24 7.85
N ILE A 4 -36.08 -32.59 6.84
CA ILE A 4 -34.61 -32.48 6.89
C ILE A 4 -34.14 -31.03 7.01
N ARG A 5 -34.73 -30.12 6.23
CA ARG A 5 -34.40 -28.68 6.34
C ARG A 5 -34.74 -28.12 7.72
N ALA A 6 -35.85 -28.55 8.32
CA ALA A 6 -36.23 -28.16 9.67
C ALA A 6 -35.27 -28.75 10.74
N ILE A 7 -34.85 -30.01 10.58
CA ILE A 7 -33.86 -30.65 11.46
C ILE A 7 -32.54 -29.88 11.42
N CYS A 8 -32.00 -29.61 10.23
CA CYS A 8 -30.77 -28.83 10.09
C CYS A 8 -30.88 -27.44 10.70
N ALA A 9 -32.01 -26.75 10.49
CA ALA A 9 -32.23 -25.42 11.06
C ALA A 9 -32.19 -25.46 12.59
N LEU A 10 -32.84 -26.44 13.23
CA LEU A 10 -32.83 -26.57 14.69
C LEU A 10 -31.46 -26.97 15.23
N LEU A 11 -30.76 -27.91 14.58
CA LEU A 11 -29.39 -28.30 14.96
C LEU A 11 -28.45 -27.10 14.97
N ASN A 12 -28.54 -26.23 13.96
CA ASN A 12 -27.74 -25.00 13.87
C ASN A 12 -28.26 -23.86 14.76
N SER A 13 -29.41 -24.03 15.43
CA SER A 13 -30.05 -22.99 16.27
C SER A 13 -30.18 -23.41 17.75
N GLY A 14 -29.47 -24.46 18.17
CA GLY A 14 -29.43 -24.91 19.58
C GLY A 14 -30.44 -25.99 19.96
N GLY A 15 -30.94 -26.77 18.99
CA GLY A 15 -31.86 -27.89 19.21
C GLY A 15 -33.34 -27.50 19.19
N GLY A 16 -34.23 -28.49 19.33
CA GLY A 16 -35.68 -28.25 19.36
C GLY A 16 -36.53 -29.46 18.99
N ILE A 17 -37.82 -29.22 18.73
CA ILE A 17 -38.81 -30.26 18.43
C ILE A 17 -39.52 -29.94 17.11
N ILE A 18 -39.59 -30.93 16.22
CA ILE A 18 -40.34 -30.89 14.97
C ILE A 18 -41.55 -31.79 15.12
N LYS A 19 -42.71 -31.30 14.70
CA LYS A 19 -43.94 -32.08 14.58
C LYS A 19 -44.34 -32.09 13.11
N ALA A 20 -44.39 -33.28 12.53
CA ALA A 20 -44.82 -33.49 11.15
C ALA A 20 -46.15 -34.25 11.14
N GLU A 21 -47.10 -33.71 10.38
CA GLU A 21 -48.43 -34.29 10.15
C GLU A 21 -48.70 -34.36 8.65
N THR A 22 -49.67 -35.19 8.27
CA THR A 22 -50.08 -35.35 6.87
C THR A 22 -50.83 -34.11 6.39
N ASP A 23 -50.39 -33.51 5.28
CA ASP A 23 -50.94 -32.25 4.74
C ASP A 23 -52.32 -32.43 4.07
N ASP A 24 -52.65 -33.66 3.63
CA ASP A 24 -53.91 -33.95 2.94
C ASP A 24 -55.07 -34.16 3.92
N LYS A 25 -55.88 -33.12 4.09
CA LYS A 25 -57.09 -33.13 4.93
C LYS A 25 -58.20 -34.06 4.42
N ALA A 26 -58.14 -34.51 3.17
CA ALA A 26 -59.12 -35.42 2.57
C ALA A 26 -58.68 -36.90 2.64
N TYR A 27 -57.46 -37.18 3.09
CA TYR A 27 -56.95 -38.54 3.21
C TYR A 27 -57.61 -39.28 4.39
N SER A 28 -58.31 -40.37 4.08
CA SER A 28 -58.86 -41.31 5.05
C SER A 28 -58.27 -42.69 4.83
N TYR A 29 -57.61 -43.25 5.85
CA TYR A 29 -57.02 -44.59 5.84
C TYR A 29 -58.02 -45.68 5.39
N ARG A 30 -59.30 -45.55 5.76
CA ARG A 30 -60.37 -46.48 5.36
C ARG A 30 -60.76 -46.39 3.88
N CYS A 31 -60.69 -45.21 3.27
CA CYS A 31 -61.30 -44.96 1.96
C CYS A 31 -60.34 -45.16 0.79
N HIS A 32 -59.06 -44.85 0.99
CA HIS A 32 -58.11 -44.79 -0.12
C HIS A 32 -57.18 -45.99 -0.22
N GLY A 33 -56.91 -46.72 0.88
CA GLY A 33 -56.17 -47.99 0.87
C GLY A 33 -54.77 -47.97 0.22
N LEU A 34 -54.28 -46.79 -0.15
CA LEU A 34 -53.04 -46.54 -0.89
C LEU A 34 -52.09 -45.77 0.03
N GLY A 35 -50.98 -46.40 0.39
CA GLY A 35 -49.91 -45.77 1.17
C GLY A 35 -49.89 -46.18 2.64
N GLU A 36 -49.62 -47.45 2.93
CA GLU A 36 -49.07 -47.83 4.23
C GLU A 36 -47.72 -47.11 4.40
N VAL A 37 -47.71 -45.89 4.95
CA VAL A 37 -46.51 -45.34 5.56
C VAL A 37 -46.33 -46.14 6.84
N ASN A 38 -45.60 -47.24 6.75
CA ASN A 38 -45.24 -48.02 7.92
C ASN A 38 -44.50 -47.08 8.89
N PRO A 39 -45.04 -46.85 10.10
CA PRO A 39 -44.41 -45.98 11.09
C PRO A 39 -42.94 -46.32 11.35
N ASP A 40 -42.62 -47.62 11.38
CA ASP A 40 -41.26 -48.08 11.61
C ASP A 40 -40.34 -47.75 10.44
N LEU A 41 -40.83 -47.87 9.19
CA LEU A 41 -40.06 -47.44 8.00
C LEU A 41 -39.87 -45.93 7.94
N LEU A 42 -40.87 -45.14 8.36
CA LEU A 42 -40.74 -43.67 8.43
C LEU A 42 -39.71 -43.27 9.48
N LYS A 43 -39.71 -43.95 10.63
CA LYS A 43 -38.73 -43.72 11.69
C LYS A 43 -37.32 -44.07 11.20
N GLU A 44 -37.16 -45.23 10.56
CA GLU A 44 -35.88 -45.67 9.97
C GLU A 44 -35.40 -44.71 8.88
N GLU A 45 -36.29 -44.20 8.03
CA GLU A 45 -35.92 -43.23 6.99
C GLU A 45 -35.47 -41.88 7.58
N ILE A 46 -36.13 -41.41 8.64
CA ILE A 46 -35.71 -40.19 9.37
C ILE A 46 -34.33 -40.40 10.00
N GLU A 47 -34.12 -41.55 10.65
CA GLU A 47 -32.83 -41.91 11.24
C GLU A 47 -31.72 -41.94 10.17
N ASN A 48 -31.96 -42.66 9.07
CA ASN A 48 -31.04 -42.75 7.93
C ASN A 48 -30.73 -41.38 7.32
N CYS A 49 -31.72 -40.50 7.21
CA CYS A 49 -31.49 -39.17 6.67
C CYS A 49 -30.67 -38.29 7.61
N ILE A 50 -30.88 -38.36 8.92
CA ILE A 50 -30.12 -37.60 9.93
C ILE A 50 -28.65 -38.06 9.95
N GLU A 51 -28.41 -39.37 9.89
CA GLU A 51 -27.05 -39.92 9.85
C GLU A 51 -26.27 -39.52 8.59
N LYS A 52 -26.96 -39.25 7.48
CA LYS A 52 -26.35 -38.84 6.20
C LYS A 52 -26.16 -37.33 6.04
N LEU A 53 -26.52 -36.53 7.05
CA LEU A 53 -26.39 -35.07 6.93
C LEU A 53 -24.92 -34.66 6.89
N PRO A 54 -24.49 -33.88 5.86
CA PRO A 54 -23.14 -33.34 5.83
C PRO A 54 -22.89 -32.49 7.07
N THR A 55 -21.86 -32.83 7.83
CA THR A 55 -21.57 -32.23 9.13
C THR A 55 -20.12 -31.79 9.20
N PHE A 56 -19.90 -30.52 9.52
CA PHE A 56 -18.56 -29.97 9.73
C PHE A 56 -18.31 -29.77 11.22
N HIS A 57 -17.32 -30.50 11.75
CA HIS A 57 -16.98 -30.47 13.16
C HIS A 57 -15.93 -29.41 13.49
N PHE A 58 -16.27 -28.50 14.41
CA PHE A 58 -15.32 -27.57 15.02
C PHE A 58 -14.61 -28.17 16.24
N CYS A 59 -15.15 -29.26 16.80
CA CYS A 59 -14.61 -29.93 17.98
C CYS A 59 -13.83 -31.21 17.62
N CYS A 60 -12.89 -31.58 18.49
CA CYS A 60 -12.08 -32.80 18.32
C CYS A 60 -12.87 -34.10 18.51
N GLU A 61 -13.95 -34.04 19.28
CA GLU A 61 -14.74 -35.21 19.69
C GLU A 61 -15.60 -35.80 18.57
N LYS A 62 -15.89 -35.00 17.52
CA LYS A 62 -16.72 -35.37 16.37
C LYS A 62 -17.99 -36.15 16.75
N PRO A 63 -18.83 -35.61 17.66
CA PRO A 63 -20.01 -36.32 18.15
C PRO A 63 -21.05 -36.49 17.05
N LYS A 64 -21.80 -37.60 17.06
CA LYS A 64 -22.99 -37.75 16.21
C LYS A 64 -24.11 -36.82 16.68
N VAL A 65 -25.04 -36.53 15.78
CA VAL A 65 -26.27 -35.81 16.12
C VAL A 65 -27.13 -36.68 17.03
N ASN A 66 -27.47 -36.17 18.21
CA ASN A 66 -28.41 -36.82 19.11
C ASN A 66 -29.84 -36.38 18.80
N PHE A 67 -30.73 -37.36 18.64
CA PHE A 67 -32.14 -37.11 18.39
C PHE A 67 -33.01 -38.23 18.94
N THR A 68 -34.28 -37.93 19.14
CA THR A 68 -35.31 -38.90 19.54
C THR A 68 -36.52 -38.74 18.64
N THR A 69 -36.93 -39.84 18.00
CA THR A 69 -38.12 -39.88 17.15
C THR A 69 -39.24 -40.65 17.85
N LYS A 70 -40.43 -40.06 17.94
CA LYS A 70 -41.65 -40.68 18.45
C LYS A 70 -42.77 -40.56 17.43
N ILE A 71 -43.49 -41.65 17.22
CA ILE A 71 -44.70 -41.65 16.40
C ILE A 71 -45.90 -41.81 17.32
N LEU A 72 -46.83 -40.88 17.21
CA LEU A 72 -48.05 -40.84 18.01
C LEU A 72 -49.25 -41.19 17.15
N ASN A 73 -50.05 -42.14 17.60
CA ASN A 73 -51.29 -42.52 16.93
C ASN A 73 -52.36 -41.45 17.19
N VAL A 74 -52.98 -40.96 16.11
CA VAL A 74 -54.10 -40.02 16.18
C VAL A 74 -55.39 -40.81 15.98
N TYR A 75 -56.29 -40.74 16.96
CA TYR A 75 -57.59 -41.40 16.89
C TYR A 75 -58.71 -40.37 16.68
N GLN A 76 -59.67 -40.72 15.83
CA GLN A 76 -60.91 -39.98 15.65
C GLN A 76 -62.08 -40.91 15.94
N LYS A 77 -62.88 -40.61 16.98
CA LYS A 77 -64.01 -41.44 17.43
C LYS A 77 -63.60 -42.92 17.62
N ASP A 78 -62.50 -43.14 18.35
CA ASP A 78 -61.93 -44.47 18.66
C ASP A 78 -61.43 -45.29 17.47
N VAL A 79 -61.24 -44.65 16.31
CA VAL A 79 -60.67 -45.26 15.11
C VAL A 79 -59.34 -44.58 14.79
N LEU A 80 -58.30 -45.36 14.50
CA LEU A 80 -57.02 -44.83 14.05
C LEU A 80 -57.22 -43.99 12.78
N TYR A 81 -56.92 -42.70 12.88
CA TYR A 81 -57.13 -41.69 11.84
C TYR A 81 -55.82 -41.33 11.13
N GLY A 82 -54.69 -41.32 11.85
CA GLY A 82 -53.38 -41.02 11.27
C GLY A 82 -52.26 -41.06 12.31
N TYR A 83 -51.12 -40.47 11.95
CA TYR A 83 -49.91 -40.44 12.78
C TYR A 83 -49.36 -39.02 12.86
N VAL A 84 -48.80 -38.67 14.03
CA VAL A 84 -47.94 -37.49 14.19
C VAL A 84 -46.53 -37.99 14.45
N CYS A 85 -45.58 -37.58 13.60
CA CYS A 85 -44.16 -37.83 13.84
C CYS A 85 -43.57 -36.64 14.60
N VAL A 86 -42.97 -36.93 15.75
CA VAL A 86 -42.28 -35.95 16.59
C VAL A 86 -40.80 -36.30 16.59
N VAL A 87 -39.96 -35.37 16.12
CA VAL A 87 -38.50 -35.49 16.14
C VAL A 87 -37.95 -34.43 17.07
N GLN A 88 -37.33 -34.84 18.16
CA GLN A 88 -36.60 -33.97 19.07
C GLN A 88 -35.12 -34.06 18.75
N VAL A 89 -34.48 -32.93 18.47
CA VAL A 89 -33.03 -32.83 18.25
C VAL A 89 -32.39 -32.07 19.40
N GLU A 90 -31.30 -32.60 19.93
CA GLU A 90 -30.54 -31.97 21.00
C GLU A 90 -29.66 -30.83 20.48
N PRO A 91 -29.23 -29.88 21.34
CA PRO A 91 -28.25 -28.88 20.96
C PRO A 91 -26.97 -29.53 20.43
N PHE A 92 -26.45 -29.01 19.30
CA PHE A 92 -25.29 -29.56 18.62
C PHE A 92 -24.21 -28.49 18.50
N CYS A 93 -22.96 -28.84 18.80
CA CYS A 93 -21.84 -27.88 18.88
C CYS A 93 -21.17 -27.57 17.53
N CYS A 94 -21.67 -28.17 16.44
CA CYS A 94 -21.06 -28.13 15.12
C CYS A 94 -22.11 -27.73 14.06
N VAL A 95 -21.69 -27.54 12.81
CA VAL A 95 -22.60 -27.09 11.74
C VAL A 95 -23.05 -28.26 10.89
N VAL A 96 -24.35 -28.32 10.61
CA VAL A 96 -24.99 -29.37 9.81
C VAL A 96 -25.67 -28.77 8.59
N PHE A 97 -25.47 -29.37 7.43
CA PHE A 97 -26.08 -28.94 6.17
C PHE A 97 -27.19 -29.89 5.77
N ALA A 98 -28.24 -29.36 5.14
CA ALA A 98 -29.31 -30.19 4.58
C ALA A 98 -28.86 -30.94 3.32
N GLU A 99 -27.90 -30.37 2.60
CA GLU A 99 -27.26 -30.91 1.40
C GLU A 99 -25.93 -30.21 1.18
N ALA A 100 -25.06 -30.77 0.34
CA ALA A 100 -23.86 -30.07 -0.10
C ALA A 100 -24.24 -28.71 -0.72
N PRO A 101 -23.45 -27.65 -0.50
CA PRO A 101 -23.77 -26.32 -1.00
C PRO A 101 -23.87 -26.31 -2.53
N ASP A 102 -24.64 -25.36 -3.05
CA ASP A 102 -24.73 -25.11 -4.48
C ASP A 102 -23.54 -24.27 -4.94
N SER A 103 -22.36 -24.89 -4.87
CA SER A 103 -21.07 -24.26 -5.13
C SER A 103 -20.17 -25.23 -5.86
N TRP A 104 -19.40 -24.72 -6.82
CA TRP A 104 -18.52 -25.51 -7.67
C TRP A 104 -17.13 -24.93 -7.68
N ILE A 105 -16.14 -25.80 -7.84
CA ILE A 105 -14.75 -25.43 -8.01
C ILE A 105 -14.23 -25.99 -9.33
N VAL A 106 -13.48 -25.18 -10.05
CA VAL A 106 -12.77 -25.61 -11.25
C VAL A 106 -11.34 -25.95 -10.85
N ARG A 107 -10.94 -27.21 -11.00
CA ARG A 107 -9.56 -27.69 -10.78
C ARG A 107 -9.15 -28.59 -11.94
N ASN A 108 -7.95 -28.39 -12.49
CA ASN A 108 -7.40 -29.23 -13.56
C ASN A 108 -8.39 -29.43 -14.73
N ASN A 109 -9.02 -28.33 -15.19
CA ASN A 109 -10.07 -28.34 -16.22
C ASN A 109 -11.32 -29.18 -15.92
N SER A 110 -11.52 -29.62 -14.67
CA SER A 110 -12.73 -30.30 -14.21
C SER A 110 -13.56 -29.39 -13.31
N VAL A 111 -14.87 -29.36 -13.53
CA VAL A 111 -15.82 -28.66 -12.66
C VAL A 111 -16.36 -29.67 -11.67
N THR A 112 -16.04 -29.51 -10.38
CA THR A 112 -16.53 -30.40 -9.31
C THR A 112 -17.40 -29.62 -8.34
N ARG A 113 -18.51 -30.22 -7.90
CA ARG A 113 -19.37 -29.62 -6.85
C ARG A 113 -18.63 -29.72 -5.52
N LEU A 114 -18.62 -28.63 -4.77
CA LEU A 114 -18.00 -28.58 -3.45
C LEU A 114 -18.83 -29.38 -2.45
N MET A 115 -18.14 -30.25 -1.71
CA MET A 115 -18.69 -30.87 -0.51
C MET A 115 -18.79 -29.83 0.62
N ALA A 116 -19.71 -30.03 1.55
CA ALA A 116 -19.95 -29.08 2.64
C ALA A 116 -18.68 -28.82 3.46
N GLU A 117 -17.87 -29.85 3.69
CA GLU A 117 -16.64 -29.75 4.47
C GLU A 117 -15.61 -28.86 3.78
N HIS A 118 -15.38 -29.08 2.48
CA HIS A 118 -14.47 -28.25 1.69
C HIS A 118 -14.98 -26.81 1.57
N TRP A 119 -16.29 -26.63 1.43
CA TRP A 119 -16.90 -25.30 1.36
C TRP A 119 -16.71 -24.52 2.66
N VAL A 120 -16.95 -25.15 3.83
CA VAL A 120 -16.72 -24.50 5.13
C VAL A 120 -15.25 -24.16 5.32
N ALA A 121 -14.33 -25.07 4.96
CA ALA A 121 -12.90 -24.79 5.02
C ALA A 121 -12.50 -23.57 4.17
N LEU A 122 -13.09 -23.41 2.97
CA LEU A 122 -12.87 -22.24 2.12
C LEU A 122 -13.47 -20.97 2.72
N MET A 123 -14.68 -21.02 3.28
CA MET A 123 -15.32 -19.86 3.92
C MET A 123 -14.59 -19.39 5.20
N LEU A 124 -13.84 -20.29 5.85
CA LEU A 124 -13.09 -20.03 7.07
C LEU A 124 -11.58 -19.83 6.83
N ASP A 125 -11.11 -19.89 5.59
CA ASP A 125 -9.69 -19.83 5.19
C ASP A 125 -8.78 -20.83 5.96
N ILE A 126 -9.28 -22.05 6.15
CA ILE A 126 -8.54 -23.13 6.82
C ILE A 126 -7.72 -23.89 5.77
N GLN A 127 -6.38 -23.87 5.92
CA GLN A 127 -5.50 -24.66 5.05
C GLN A 127 -5.86 -26.17 5.15
N PRO A 128 -6.00 -26.89 4.02
CA PRO A 128 -6.42 -28.30 4.03
C PRO A 128 -5.49 -29.23 4.83
N LEU A 129 -4.21 -28.87 4.98
CA LEU A 129 -3.18 -29.72 5.58
C LEU A 129 -3.33 -29.92 7.10
N THR A 130 -4.07 -29.08 7.81
CA THR A 130 -4.23 -29.19 9.28
C THR A 130 -5.27 -30.23 9.72
N PHE A 131 -6.11 -30.74 8.81
CA PHE A 131 -7.21 -31.65 9.17
C PHE A 131 -7.24 -32.98 8.39
N PHE A 132 -6.44 -33.16 7.34
CA PHE A 132 -6.46 -34.35 6.49
C PHE A 132 -5.05 -34.95 6.30
N PRO A 133 -4.66 -35.98 7.09
CA PRO A 133 -3.37 -36.66 6.93
C PRO A 133 -3.31 -37.61 5.71
N ASP A 134 -4.43 -37.90 5.04
CA ASP A 134 -4.57 -39.11 4.22
C ASP A 134 -4.81 -38.86 2.72
N VAL A 135 -4.58 -37.64 2.22
CA VAL A 135 -4.57 -37.37 0.77
C VAL A 135 -3.14 -37.43 0.27
N SER A 136 -2.72 -38.64 -0.12
CA SER A 136 -1.42 -38.92 -0.71
C SER A 136 -1.37 -38.56 -2.20
N GLU A 137 -1.33 -37.27 -2.52
CA GLU A 137 -0.74 -36.77 -3.78
C GLU A 137 -0.01 -35.43 -3.54
N PRO A 138 1.13 -35.18 -4.19
CA PRO A 138 2.02 -34.08 -3.83
C PRO A 138 1.46 -32.73 -4.28
N PHE A 139 1.07 -31.92 -3.29
CA PHE A 139 0.90 -30.48 -3.46
C PHE A 139 2.27 -29.81 -3.65
N GLU A 140 2.70 -29.63 -4.89
CA GLU A 140 3.70 -28.61 -5.20
C GLU A 140 2.99 -27.29 -5.51
N ALA A 141 2.69 -26.56 -4.43
CA ALA A 141 2.33 -25.14 -4.52
C ALA A 141 3.12 -24.38 -3.45
N TYR A 142 4.30 -23.92 -3.86
CA TYR A 142 5.10 -22.82 -3.31
C TYR A 142 4.77 -22.38 -1.88
N SER A 143 5.36 -23.09 -0.94
CA SER A 143 5.50 -22.68 0.46
C SER A 143 6.63 -21.64 0.57
N HIS A 144 6.31 -20.37 0.84
CA HIS A 144 7.20 -19.53 1.63
C HIS A 144 6.82 -19.70 3.11
N PRO A 145 7.74 -20.14 3.99
CA PRO A 145 7.42 -20.40 5.38
C PRO A 145 7.30 -19.09 6.15
N ILE A 146 6.13 -18.82 6.72
CA ILE A 146 5.97 -17.83 7.79
C ILE A 146 5.47 -18.59 9.02
N SER A 147 6.29 -18.56 10.07
CA SER A 147 6.16 -19.36 11.30
C SER A 147 4.81 -19.20 12.03
N PRO A 148 4.37 -20.21 12.81
CA PRO A 148 3.07 -20.20 13.47
C PRO A 148 3.22 -19.78 14.94
N THR A 149 2.68 -18.61 15.31
CA THR A 149 2.11 -18.44 16.65
C THR A 149 0.97 -17.41 16.64
N SER A 150 -0.05 -17.73 17.44
CA SER A 150 -1.17 -16.89 17.88
C SER A 150 -2.32 -16.63 16.91
N SER A 151 -3.50 -16.89 17.46
CA SER A 151 -4.86 -16.91 16.94
C SER A 151 -5.50 -15.53 16.91
N ALA A 152 -5.86 -15.07 15.70
CA ALA A 152 -6.97 -14.17 15.41
C ALA A 152 -7.13 -14.15 13.89
N VAL A 153 -8.37 -14.12 13.41
CA VAL A 153 -8.80 -13.97 12.01
C VAL A 153 -7.76 -13.25 11.15
N ARG A 154 -7.02 -14.02 10.34
CA ARG A 154 -5.91 -13.52 9.52
C ARG A 154 -6.47 -12.96 8.20
N THR A 155 -7.09 -11.79 8.29
CA THR A 155 -7.16 -10.90 7.11
C THR A 155 -5.71 -10.60 6.72
N PRO A 156 -5.31 -10.59 5.44
CA PRO A 156 -3.92 -10.29 5.12
C PRO A 156 -3.59 -8.91 5.67
N VAL A 157 -2.41 -8.77 6.28
CA VAL A 157 -1.97 -7.55 7.00
C VAL A 157 -1.68 -6.45 5.98
N TYR A 158 -2.73 -5.88 5.40
CA TYR A 158 -2.60 -4.65 4.63
C TYR A 158 -2.49 -3.47 5.60
N PRO A 159 -1.70 -2.45 5.24
CA PRO A 159 -1.66 -1.23 6.03
C PRO A 159 -3.09 -0.70 6.15
N ARG A 160 -3.67 -0.65 7.36
CA ARG A 160 -5.08 -0.24 7.59
C ARG A 160 -5.40 1.09 6.92
N LYS A 161 -4.39 1.98 6.85
CA LYS A 161 -4.48 3.28 6.21
C LYS A 161 -4.65 3.23 4.69
N VAL A 162 -4.14 2.21 4.01
CA VAL A 162 -4.35 2.04 2.56
C VAL A 162 -5.83 1.81 2.26
N LEU A 163 -6.52 1.02 3.09
CA LEU A 163 -7.96 0.77 2.94
C LEU A 163 -8.80 2.02 3.18
N GLU A 164 -8.36 2.88 4.10
CA GLU A 164 -9.00 4.17 4.38
C GLU A 164 -8.88 5.14 3.19
N PHE A 165 -7.70 5.19 2.55
CA PHE A 165 -7.42 6.14 1.46
C PHE A 165 -7.68 5.62 0.04
N LYS A 166 -8.06 4.34 -0.14
CA LYS A 166 -8.21 3.72 -1.47
C LYS A 166 -9.11 4.52 -2.43
N GLY A 167 -10.21 5.09 -1.93
CA GLY A 167 -11.13 5.92 -2.72
C GLY A 167 -10.50 7.24 -3.17
N THR A 168 -9.77 7.92 -2.28
CA THR A 168 -9.07 9.16 -2.60
C THR A 168 -7.95 8.91 -3.61
N LEU A 169 -7.17 7.85 -3.42
CA LEU A 169 -6.09 7.44 -4.33
C LEU A 169 -6.61 7.07 -5.71
N GLN A 170 -7.70 6.29 -5.77
CA GLN A 170 -8.36 5.95 -7.03
C GLN A 170 -8.84 7.20 -7.77
N ARG A 171 -9.49 8.15 -7.10
CA ARG A 171 -9.96 9.38 -7.76
C ARG A 171 -8.82 10.24 -8.29
N HIS A 172 -7.68 10.24 -7.61
CA HIS A 172 -6.52 11.04 -8.02
C HIS A 172 -5.79 10.42 -9.21
N PHE A 173 -5.52 9.11 -9.18
CA PHE A 173 -4.75 8.43 -10.23
C PHE A 173 -5.57 7.88 -11.39
N PHE A 174 -6.78 7.43 -11.07
CA PHE A 174 -7.68 6.72 -11.98
C PHE A 174 -9.06 7.40 -12.02
N PRO A 175 -9.16 8.70 -12.32
CA PRO A 175 -10.44 9.38 -12.40
C PRO A 175 -11.29 8.79 -13.54
N VAL A 176 -12.47 8.27 -13.22
CA VAL A 176 -13.41 7.76 -14.21
C VAL A 176 -14.14 8.93 -14.87
N THR A 177 -13.51 9.53 -15.88
CA THR A 177 -14.05 10.63 -16.71
C THR A 177 -14.97 10.10 -17.81
N GLN A 178 -15.85 10.95 -18.35
CA GLN A 178 -16.81 10.55 -19.40
C GLN A 178 -16.27 10.63 -20.84
N GLU A 179 -15.12 11.27 -21.07
CA GLU A 179 -14.79 11.79 -22.40
C GLU A 179 -13.73 10.97 -23.16
N GLU A 180 -12.74 10.34 -22.50
CA GLU A 180 -11.68 9.58 -23.19
C GLU A 180 -11.13 8.40 -22.38
N LEU A 181 -10.56 7.42 -23.10
CA LEU A 181 -9.79 6.31 -22.56
C LEU A 181 -8.41 6.79 -22.12
N GLN A 182 -8.05 6.54 -20.85
CA GLN A 182 -6.77 6.99 -20.30
C GLN A 182 -5.71 5.89 -20.28
N PHE A 183 -4.46 6.24 -20.58
CA PHE A 183 -3.31 5.35 -20.49
C PHE A 183 -2.45 5.71 -19.27
N LYS A 184 -2.19 4.74 -18.39
CA LYS A 184 -1.46 4.92 -17.13
C LYS A 184 -0.43 3.81 -16.93
N PRO A 185 0.70 4.05 -16.24
CA PRO A 185 1.29 5.36 -15.93
C PRO A 185 1.75 6.10 -17.20
N GLU A 186 1.62 7.43 -17.23
CA GLU A 186 1.94 8.24 -18.41
C GLU A 186 3.42 8.15 -18.81
N SER A 187 4.33 8.08 -17.83
CA SER A 187 5.76 8.02 -18.10
C SER A 187 6.16 6.71 -18.78
N LEU A 188 5.62 5.57 -18.32
CA LEU A 188 5.83 4.27 -18.95
C LEU A 188 5.17 4.21 -20.32
N CYS A 189 3.94 4.70 -20.47
CA CYS A 189 3.25 4.73 -21.76
C CYS A 189 4.04 5.54 -22.80
N LYS A 190 4.50 6.75 -22.44
CA LYS A 190 5.34 7.59 -23.32
C LYS A 190 6.61 6.87 -23.75
N LYS A 191 7.28 6.18 -22.82
CA LYS A 191 8.50 5.42 -23.10
C LYS A 191 8.24 4.22 -24.02
N LEU A 192 7.21 3.43 -23.73
CA LEU A 192 6.82 2.28 -24.56
C LEU A 192 6.43 2.70 -25.98
N PHE A 193 5.63 3.76 -26.12
CA PHE A 193 5.18 4.24 -27.43
C PHE A 193 6.31 4.91 -28.24
N SER A 194 7.28 5.53 -27.57
CA SER A 194 8.47 6.05 -28.25
C SER A 194 9.39 4.95 -28.73
N ASP A 195 9.60 3.91 -27.90
CA ASP A 195 10.52 2.82 -28.21
C ASP A 195 9.94 1.84 -29.24
N HIS A 196 8.60 1.70 -29.28
CA HIS A 196 7.90 0.75 -30.14
C HIS A 196 6.83 1.43 -31.00
N LYS A 197 7.24 1.90 -32.19
CA LYS A 197 6.35 2.55 -33.16
C LYS A 197 5.17 1.65 -33.53
N GLY A 198 3.96 2.21 -33.49
CA GLY A 198 2.70 1.53 -33.82
C GLY A 198 2.03 0.79 -32.66
N LEU A 199 2.66 0.70 -31.48
CA LEU A 199 2.05 0.10 -30.29
C LEU A 199 0.82 0.89 -29.81
N GLU A 200 0.90 2.22 -29.81
CA GLU A 200 -0.23 3.07 -29.41
C GLU A 200 -1.45 2.87 -30.31
N ASP A 201 -1.24 2.89 -31.64
CA ASP A 201 -2.30 2.69 -32.62
C ASP A 201 -2.88 1.27 -32.55
N LEU A 202 -2.03 0.26 -32.33
CA LEU A 202 -2.46 -1.12 -32.12
C LEU A 202 -3.38 -1.24 -30.92
N MET A 203 -3.01 -0.63 -29.79
CA MET A 203 -3.81 -0.65 -28.57
C MET A 203 -5.16 0.05 -28.78
N LYS A 204 -5.15 1.24 -29.40
CA LYS A 204 -6.40 1.97 -29.74
C LYS A 204 -7.31 1.16 -30.66
N ALA A 205 -6.75 0.45 -31.65
CA ALA A 205 -7.53 -0.40 -32.56
C ALA A 205 -8.15 -1.62 -31.85
N GLN A 206 -7.43 -2.24 -30.91
CA GLN A 206 -7.88 -3.43 -30.19
C GLN A 206 -8.90 -3.16 -29.09
N ILE A 207 -8.89 -1.94 -28.53
CA ILE A 207 -9.77 -1.55 -27.42
C ILE A 207 -11.13 -1.03 -27.91
N TYR A 208 -11.22 -0.62 -29.18
CA TYR A 208 -12.47 -0.19 -29.80
C TYR A 208 -13.55 -1.29 -29.69
N PRO A 209 -14.78 -1.00 -29.22
CA PRO A 209 -15.44 0.31 -29.14
C PRO A 209 -15.42 0.98 -27.74
N CYS A 210 -14.55 0.57 -26.82
CA CYS A 210 -14.55 1.13 -25.47
C CYS A 210 -14.12 2.61 -25.48
N SER A 211 -15.07 3.52 -25.22
CA SER A 211 -14.80 4.96 -25.13
C SER A 211 -14.56 5.47 -23.71
N GLN A 212 -15.01 4.71 -22.69
CA GLN A 212 -14.92 5.08 -21.29
C GLN A 212 -14.19 4.00 -20.49
N GLY A 213 -12.94 4.28 -20.11
CA GLY A 213 -12.10 3.29 -19.43
C GLY A 213 -10.70 3.79 -19.13
N ILE A 214 -9.91 2.92 -18.50
CA ILE A 214 -8.49 3.13 -18.20
C ILE A 214 -7.73 1.88 -18.64
N VAL A 215 -6.57 2.09 -19.26
CA VAL A 215 -5.62 1.05 -19.59
C VAL A 215 -4.38 1.24 -18.73
N ILE A 216 -4.07 0.22 -17.93
CA ILE A 216 -2.96 0.26 -16.99
C ILE A 216 -1.84 -0.63 -17.51
N PHE A 217 -0.78 0.01 -17.99
CA PHE A 217 0.45 -0.61 -18.45
C PHE A 217 1.36 -0.95 -17.28
N SER A 218 1.94 -2.14 -17.36
CA SER A 218 3.08 -2.57 -16.54
C SER A 218 4.12 -3.22 -17.45
N ARG A 219 5.39 -3.21 -17.05
CA ARG A 219 6.40 -4.04 -17.72
C ARG A 219 6.13 -5.53 -17.52
N SER A 220 5.50 -5.90 -16.40
CA SER A 220 5.13 -7.27 -16.10
C SER A 220 4.03 -7.26 -15.04
N TRP A 221 2.78 -7.44 -15.47
CA TRP A 221 1.68 -7.63 -14.51
C TRP A 221 1.87 -8.92 -13.73
N ALA A 222 2.58 -9.91 -14.28
CA ALA A 222 3.00 -11.11 -13.55
C ALA A 222 3.85 -10.75 -12.34
N GLY A 223 4.89 -9.93 -12.52
CA GLY A 223 5.74 -9.43 -11.43
C GLY A 223 4.93 -8.68 -10.38
N ASP A 224 4.00 -7.83 -10.84
CA ASP A 224 3.17 -7.00 -9.95
C ASP A 224 2.23 -7.83 -9.06
N VAL A 225 1.78 -9.00 -9.52
CA VAL A 225 0.93 -9.93 -8.75
C VAL A 225 1.72 -11.02 -8.01
N GLY A 226 3.05 -10.98 -8.04
CA GLY A 226 3.94 -11.89 -7.31
C GLY A 226 4.35 -13.15 -8.08
N LEU A 227 4.14 -13.19 -9.39
CA LEU A 227 4.71 -14.20 -10.29
C LEU A 227 6.08 -13.78 -10.81
N ARG A 228 6.79 -14.71 -11.44
CA ARG A 228 8.10 -14.44 -12.05
C ARG A 228 7.94 -13.60 -13.32
N GLU A 229 8.75 -12.53 -13.43
CA GLU A 229 8.86 -11.74 -14.67
C GLU A 229 9.45 -12.59 -15.81
N GLU A 230 8.92 -12.42 -17.02
CA GLU A 230 9.38 -13.14 -18.21
C GLU A 230 10.04 -12.20 -19.21
N ARG A 231 11.21 -12.59 -19.73
CA ARG A 231 12.04 -11.76 -20.61
C ARG A 231 11.49 -11.67 -22.03
N ASN A 232 10.63 -12.60 -22.42
CA ASN A 232 10.00 -12.62 -23.74
C ASN A 232 8.74 -11.72 -23.82
N VAL A 233 8.32 -11.12 -22.70
CA VAL A 233 7.19 -10.18 -22.63
C VAL A 233 7.73 -8.75 -22.68
N LEU A 234 7.21 -7.94 -23.60
CA LEU A 234 7.57 -6.53 -23.72
C LEU A 234 6.92 -5.71 -22.59
N CYS A 235 5.61 -5.90 -22.43
CA CYS A 235 4.77 -5.28 -21.42
C CYS A 235 3.40 -5.96 -21.38
N ASP A 236 2.68 -5.71 -20.29
CA ASP A 236 1.29 -6.11 -20.10
C ASP A 236 0.42 -4.84 -19.96
N ALA A 237 -0.80 -4.88 -20.48
CA ALA A 237 -1.76 -3.78 -20.40
C ALA A 237 -3.14 -4.28 -19.96
N LEU A 238 -3.60 -3.82 -18.80
CA LEU A 238 -4.89 -4.17 -18.24
C LEU A 238 -5.95 -3.14 -18.63
N LEU A 239 -6.94 -3.54 -19.42
CA LEU A 239 -8.10 -2.73 -19.77
C LEU A 239 -9.20 -2.88 -18.72
N ILE A 240 -9.64 -1.75 -18.19
CA ILE A 240 -10.81 -1.62 -17.31
C ILE A 240 -11.74 -0.57 -17.92
N ALA A 241 -12.90 -0.99 -18.41
CA ALA A 241 -13.83 -0.11 -19.12
C ALA A 241 -15.29 -0.45 -18.82
N VAL A 242 -16.15 0.56 -18.90
CA VAL A 242 -17.60 0.38 -18.74
C VAL A 242 -18.16 -0.47 -19.88
N ASN A 243 -19.10 -1.35 -19.57
CA ASN A 243 -19.70 -2.35 -20.44
C ASN A 243 -18.72 -3.38 -21.03
N SER A 244 -17.52 -3.50 -20.45
CA SER A 244 -16.50 -4.46 -20.85
C SER A 244 -16.13 -5.38 -19.68
N PRO A 245 -15.77 -6.66 -19.93
CA PRO A 245 -14.98 -7.42 -18.97
C PRO A 245 -13.56 -6.84 -18.86
N LEU A 246 -12.80 -7.27 -17.86
CA LEU A 246 -11.37 -6.92 -17.79
C LEU A 246 -10.64 -7.72 -18.85
N VAL A 247 -9.72 -7.05 -19.54
CA VAL A 247 -8.90 -7.68 -20.57
C VAL A 247 -7.44 -7.41 -20.26
N LEU A 248 -6.67 -8.48 -20.09
CA LEU A 248 -5.22 -8.41 -19.91
C LEU A 248 -4.57 -8.66 -21.27
N TYR A 249 -4.00 -7.61 -21.85
CA TYR A 249 -3.22 -7.72 -23.06
C TYR A 249 -1.75 -7.97 -22.71
N THR A 250 -1.16 -9.04 -23.23
CA THR A 250 0.26 -9.36 -23.08
C THR A 250 0.94 -9.17 -24.43
N ILE A 251 1.86 -8.22 -24.50
CA ILE A 251 2.59 -7.88 -25.73
C ILE A 251 3.91 -8.64 -25.71
N LEU A 252 4.14 -9.50 -26.70
CA LEU A 252 5.33 -10.37 -26.77
C LEU A 252 6.44 -9.76 -27.63
N LEU A 253 7.69 -9.95 -27.19
CA LEU A 253 8.90 -9.63 -27.96
C LEU A 253 9.19 -10.71 -29.00
N ASP A 254 9.11 -11.98 -28.60
CA ASP A 254 9.37 -13.12 -29.49
C ASP A 254 8.07 -13.85 -29.86
N THR A 255 7.68 -13.74 -31.13
CA THR A 255 6.53 -14.45 -31.73
C THR A 255 6.67 -15.97 -31.72
N ARG A 256 7.88 -16.52 -31.53
CA ARG A 256 8.14 -17.96 -31.53
C ARG A 256 8.01 -18.58 -30.15
N TRP A 257 7.83 -17.76 -29.11
CA TRP A 257 7.74 -18.24 -27.75
C TRP A 257 6.36 -18.82 -27.46
N ILE A 258 6.32 -20.13 -27.20
CA ILE A 258 5.09 -20.92 -27.01
C ILE A 258 4.49 -20.69 -25.61
N GLY A 259 5.28 -20.21 -24.64
CA GLY A 259 4.84 -19.99 -23.25
C GLY A 259 3.97 -18.74 -23.03
N GLY A 260 3.74 -17.93 -24.07
CA GLY A 260 2.99 -16.66 -23.94
C GLY A 260 1.57 -16.84 -23.42
N LEU A 261 0.86 -17.85 -23.90
CA LEU A 261 -0.52 -18.10 -23.47
C LEU A 261 -0.60 -18.53 -22.00
N GLU A 262 0.28 -19.45 -21.60
CA GLU A 262 0.38 -19.92 -20.21
C GLU A 262 0.71 -18.75 -19.27
N TYR A 263 1.67 -17.90 -19.65
CA TYR A 263 1.99 -16.69 -18.92
C TYR A 263 0.78 -15.77 -18.74
N ALA A 264 0.07 -15.46 -19.83
CA ALA A 264 -1.08 -14.56 -19.79
C ALA A 264 -2.23 -15.14 -18.96
N GLN A 265 -2.51 -16.45 -19.07
CA GLN A 265 -3.51 -17.15 -18.28
C GLN A 265 -3.17 -17.16 -16.79
N ASN A 266 -1.93 -17.49 -16.43
CA ASN A 266 -1.46 -17.49 -15.04
C ASN A 266 -1.52 -16.09 -14.44
N THR A 267 -1.11 -15.07 -15.19
CA THR A 267 -1.16 -13.67 -14.77
C THR A 267 -2.60 -13.20 -14.55
N ALA A 268 -3.50 -13.49 -15.50
CA ALA A 268 -4.93 -13.16 -15.38
C ALA A 268 -5.59 -13.85 -14.18
N TYR A 269 -5.27 -15.12 -13.95
CA TYR A 269 -5.75 -15.90 -12.81
C TYR A 269 -5.27 -15.29 -11.48
N GLN A 270 -3.97 -15.03 -11.34
CA GLN A 270 -3.41 -14.43 -10.13
C GLN A 270 -3.96 -13.02 -9.89
N LEU A 271 -4.08 -12.19 -10.93
CA LEU A 271 -4.67 -10.87 -10.81
C LEU A 271 -6.11 -10.94 -10.29
N LYS A 272 -6.93 -11.85 -10.84
CA LYS A 272 -8.29 -12.09 -10.34
C LYS A 272 -8.28 -12.51 -8.86
N GLN A 273 -7.43 -13.45 -8.48
CA GLN A 273 -7.31 -13.90 -7.08
C GLN A 273 -6.89 -12.77 -6.15
N LYS A 274 -5.94 -11.92 -6.56
CA LYS A 274 -5.47 -10.78 -5.77
C LYS A 274 -6.56 -9.71 -5.63
N LEU A 275 -7.33 -9.43 -6.68
CA LEU A 275 -8.45 -8.49 -6.58
C LEU A 275 -9.47 -8.92 -5.50
N GLU A 276 -9.75 -10.21 -5.39
CA GLU A 276 -10.66 -10.78 -4.39
C GLU A 276 -10.01 -10.82 -3.00
N THR A 277 -8.86 -11.46 -2.86
CA THR A 277 -8.21 -11.74 -1.56
C THR A 277 -7.51 -10.54 -0.94
N VAL A 278 -6.90 -9.68 -1.77
CA VAL A 278 -6.11 -8.51 -1.35
C VAL A 278 -6.93 -7.23 -1.49
N GLY A 279 -7.50 -7.03 -2.68
CA GLY A 279 -8.30 -5.86 -2.99
C GLY A 279 -9.65 -5.82 -2.28
N GLY A 280 -10.13 -6.97 -1.80
CA GLY A 280 -11.44 -7.10 -1.17
C GLY A 280 -12.59 -6.84 -2.13
N TYR A 281 -12.39 -7.08 -3.43
CA TYR A 281 -13.44 -6.90 -4.43
C TYR A 281 -14.49 -8.00 -4.32
N THR A 282 -15.75 -7.61 -4.11
CA THR A 282 -16.88 -8.53 -3.90
C THR A 282 -17.77 -8.70 -5.14
N GLY A 283 -17.53 -7.90 -6.18
CA GLY A 283 -18.27 -7.98 -7.45
C GLY A 283 -17.87 -9.19 -8.30
N LYS A 284 -18.66 -9.49 -9.32
CA LYS A 284 -18.33 -10.53 -10.31
C LYS A 284 -17.21 -10.02 -11.21
N VAL A 285 -16.05 -10.66 -11.17
CA VAL A 285 -14.90 -10.31 -12.01
C VAL A 285 -14.35 -11.52 -12.77
N CYS A 286 -14.03 -11.30 -14.05
CA CYS A 286 -13.19 -12.16 -14.86
C CYS A 286 -12.09 -11.30 -15.51
N VAL A 287 -10.92 -11.90 -15.75
CA VAL A 287 -9.82 -11.26 -16.48
C VAL A 287 -9.55 -12.10 -17.71
N ILE A 288 -9.78 -11.53 -18.89
CA ILE A 288 -9.63 -12.23 -20.17
C ILE A 288 -8.21 -12.00 -20.69
N PRO A 289 -7.35 -13.01 -20.75
CA PRO A 289 -6.02 -12.88 -21.33
C PRO A 289 -6.09 -12.75 -22.86
N ARG A 290 -5.27 -11.89 -23.44
CA ARG A 290 -5.12 -11.71 -24.90
C ARG A 290 -3.66 -11.48 -25.26
N LEU A 291 -3.15 -12.23 -26.22
CA LEU A 291 -1.79 -12.06 -26.74
C LEU A 291 -1.75 -11.05 -27.89
N MET A 292 -0.68 -10.26 -27.93
CA MET A 292 -0.40 -9.31 -29.00
C MET A 292 1.07 -9.39 -29.45
N HIS A 293 1.34 -9.02 -30.71
CA HIS A 293 2.66 -9.05 -31.32
C HIS A 293 2.96 -7.75 -32.11
N LEU A 294 4.25 -7.36 -32.18
CA LEU A 294 4.75 -6.23 -32.95
C LEU A 294 5.91 -6.67 -33.88
N PRO A 295 5.97 -6.29 -35.19
CA PRO A 295 4.94 -5.65 -36.02
C PRO A 295 3.95 -6.66 -36.63
N THR A 296 2.77 -6.18 -36.99
CA THR A 296 1.59 -6.95 -37.40
C THR A 296 1.82 -7.69 -38.72
N THR A 297 2.32 -8.93 -38.70
CA THR A 297 2.34 -9.78 -39.92
C THR A 297 1.54 -11.06 -39.83
N LEU A 298 1.15 -11.55 -38.65
CA LEU A 298 0.36 -12.78 -38.57
C LEU A 298 -0.69 -12.65 -37.46
N TYR A 299 -1.91 -12.33 -37.88
CA TYR A 299 -3.11 -12.65 -37.13
C TYR A 299 -3.20 -14.18 -37.12
N LEU A 300 -2.94 -14.82 -35.98
CA LEU A 300 -3.41 -16.19 -35.76
C LEU A 300 -4.76 -16.06 -35.05
N PRO A 301 -5.90 -16.14 -35.77
CA PRO A 301 -7.16 -16.35 -35.11
C PRO A 301 -7.17 -17.81 -34.65
N ASP A 302 -6.95 -18.04 -33.37
CA ASP A 302 -7.84 -18.89 -32.59
C ASP A 302 -7.31 -19.08 -31.18
N GLU A 303 -8.12 -18.66 -30.21
CA GLU A 303 -8.82 -19.61 -29.35
C GLU A 303 -10.20 -19.02 -29.09
N THR A 304 -11.24 -19.86 -29.11
CA THR A 304 -12.64 -19.46 -28.91
C THR A 304 -12.76 -18.43 -27.80
N PRO A 305 -13.39 -17.25 -28.01
CA PRO A 305 -13.54 -16.27 -26.96
C PRO A 305 -14.20 -16.97 -25.77
N VAL A 306 -13.56 -16.95 -24.61
CA VAL A 306 -14.20 -17.44 -23.40
C VAL A 306 -15.38 -16.51 -23.13
N HIS A 307 -16.58 -16.97 -23.50
CA HIS A 307 -17.79 -16.18 -23.40
C HIS A 307 -18.28 -16.19 -21.95
N TYR A 308 -17.84 -15.18 -21.19
CA TYR A 308 -18.42 -14.91 -19.89
C TYR A 308 -19.83 -14.33 -20.01
N PRO A 309 -20.75 -14.67 -19.09
CA PRO A 309 -22.07 -14.05 -19.03
C PRO A 309 -21.97 -12.52 -18.95
N GLN A 310 -22.98 -11.81 -19.45
CA GLN A 310 -23.01 -10.34 -19.42
C GLN A 310 -22.85 -9.77 -18.00
N SER A 311 -23.23 -10.52 -16.96
CA SER A 311 -23.06 -10.13 -15.56
C SER A 311 -21.61 -10.05 -15.07
N TYR A 312 -20.62 -10.39 -15.89
CA TYR A 312 -19.19 -10.22 -15.61
C TYR A 312 -18.59 -8.96 -16.25
N ARG A 313 -19.42 -8.17 -16.97
CA ARG A 313 -19.03 -6.88 -17.51
C ARG A 313 -19.35 -5.81 -16.47
N LEU A 314 -18.48 -4.79 -16.37
CA LEU A 314 -18.71 -3.65 -15.50
C LEU A 314 -19.90 -2.84 -16.03
N ALA A 315 -21.04 -2.87 -15.36
CA ALA A 315 -22.28 -2.31 -15.89
C ALA A 315 -22.30 -0.78 -15.89
N ASN A 316 -21.60 -0.15 -14.94
CA ASN A 316 -21.64 1.28 -14.72
C ASN A 316 -20.30 1.80 -14.15
N LYS A 317 -20.25 3.11 -13.94
CA LYS A 317 -19.10 3.81 -13.38
C LYS A 317 -18.78 3.39 -11.95
N ASP A 318 -19.80 3.14 -11.12
CA ASP A 318 -19.62 2.80 -9.71
C ASP A 318 -18.91 1.44 -9.57
N GLU A 319 -19.33 0.43 -10.34
CA GLU A 319 -18.67 -0.88 -10.38
C GLU A 319 -17.21 -0.79 -10.86
N MET A 320 -16.93 0.12 -11.80
CA MET A 320 -15.58 0.40 -12.26
C MET A 320 -14.74 1.09 -11.17
N GLU A 321 -15.30 2.06 -10.45
CA GLU A 321 -14.62 2.72 -9.33
C GLU A 321 -14.32 1.75 -8.19
N ASP A 322 -15.27 0.89 -7.82
CA ASP A 322 -15.08 -0.13 -6.77
C ASP A 322 -13.96 -1.11 -7.13
N LEU A 323 -13.90 -1.53 -8.40
CA LEU A 323 -12.82 -2.37 -8.90
C LEU A 323 -11.47 -1.64 -8.91
N LEU A 324 -11.44 -0.39 -9.37
CA LEU A 324 -10.20 0.41 -9.38
C LEU A 324 -9.70 0.64 -7.95
N GLN A 325 -10.58 0.83 -6.98
CA GLN A 325 -10.21 0.92 -5.57
C GLN A 325 -9.58 -0.39 -5.07
N ALA A 326 -10.15 -1.55 -5.44
CA ALA A 326 -9.53 -2.84 -5.13
C ALA A 326 -8.15 -2.99 -5.80
N LEU A 327 -8.03 -2.54 -7.05
CA LEU A 327 -6.77 -2.57 -7.78
C LEU A 327 -5.70 -1.65 -7.18
N VAL A 328 -6.07 -0.48 -6.65
CA VAL A 328 -5.15 0.41 -5.92
C VAL A 328 -4.50 -0.33 -4.75
N VAL A 329 -5.29 -1.09 -3.97
CA VAL A 329 -4.79 -1.89 -2.84
C VAL A 329 -3.83 -2.98 -3.34
N VAL A 330 -4.20 -3.71 -4.39
CA VAL A 330 -3.33 -4.73 -5.02
C VAL A 330 -2.02 -4.12 -5.51
N SER A 331 -2.10 -2.99 -6.22
CA SER A 331 -0.95 -2.32 -6.83
C SER A 331 0.03 -1.82 -5.78
N LEU A 332 -0.47 -1.23 -4.69
CA LEU A 332 0.36 -0.76 -3.57
C LEU A 332 1.12 -1.87 -2.83
N CYS A 333 0.72 -3.13 -3.01
CA CYS A 333 1.41 -4.29 -2.45
C CYS A 333 2.50 -4.85 -3.37
N SER A 334 2.74 -4.23 -4.53
CA SER A 334 3.74 -4.63 -5.52
C SER A 334 4.98 -3.72 -5.50
N ARG A 335 6.06 -4.15 -6.17
CA ARG A 335 7.28 -3.35 -6.41
C ARG A 335 7.33 -2.90 -7.86
N SER A 336 6.43 -1.98 -8.22
CA SER A 336 6.23 -1.50 -9.59
C SER A 336 6.23 0.02 -9.66
N LEU A 337 6.44 0.58 -10.85
CA LEU A 337 6.33 2.03 -11.07
C LEU A 337 4.98 2.57 -10.60
N LEU A 338 3.90 1.82 -10.86
CA LEU A 338 2.55 2.21 -10.45
C LEU A 338 2.40 2.23 -8.93
N SER A 339 2.91 1.19 -8.25
CA SER A 339 2.98 1.14 -6.78
C SER A 339 3.72 2.34 -6.22
N ASP A 340 4.80 2.75 -6.88
CA ASP A 340 5.61 3.85 -6.40
C ASP A 340 4.93 5.19 -6.52
N GLN A 341 4.29 5.46 -7.65
CA GLN A 341 3.49 6.67 -7.85
C GLN A 341 2.30 6.72 -6.89
N LEU A 342 1.53 5.63 -6.77
CA LEU A 342 0.44 5.52 -5.79
C LEU A 342 0.94 5.70 -4.36
N GLY A 343 2.10 5.12 -4.05
CA GLY A 343 2.73 5.20 -2.73
C GLY A 343 3.15 6.61 -2.36
N CYS A 344 3.67 7.39 -3.31
CA CYS A 344 4.01 8.80 -3.08
C CYS A 344 2.77 9.63 -2.68
N GLU A 345 1.64 9.47 -3.37
CA GLU A 345 0.41 10.18 -2.98
C GLU A 345 -0.19 9.65 -1.69
N PHE A 346 -0.09 8.34 -1.45
CA PHE A 346 -0.48 7.77 -0.16
C PHE A 346 0.30 8.41 0.99
N PHE A 347 1.61 8.60 0.84
CA PHE A 347 2.41 9.32 1.83
C PHE A 347 2.03 10.79 1.93
N ASN A 348 1.68 11.47 0.83
CA ASN A 348 1.18 12.85 0.88
C ASN A 348 -0.13 12.97 1.69
N LEU A 349 -1.05 12.01 1.56
CA LEU A 349 -2.29 11.95 2.35
C LEU A 349 -2.02 11.72 3.84
N LEU A 350 -1.04 10.88 4.18
CA LEU A 350 -0.61 10.70 5.57
C LEU A 350 -0.03 11.99 6.18
N ILE A 351 0.76 12.74 5.40
CA ILE A 351 1.27 14.05 5.82
C ILE A 351 0.12 15.04 6.05
N GLU A 352 -0.92 15.01 5.22
CA GLU A 352 -2.11 15.85 5.42
C GLU A 352 -2.83 15.51 6.72
N GLU A 353 -3.12 14.24 6.97
CA GLU A 353 -3.73 13.79 8.22
C GLU A 353 -2.90 14.24 9.44
N GLN A 354 -1.59 14.05 9.36
CA GLN A 354 -0.67 14.47 10.42
C GLN A 354 -0.63 16.00 10.60
N CYS A 355 -0.72 16.74 9.51
CA CYS A 355 -0.79 18.20 9.54
C CYS A 355 -2.06 18.69 10.22
N GLU A 356 -3.22 18.06 9.98
CA GLU A 356 -4.47 18.42 10.67
C GLU A 356 -4.33 18.24 12.18
N LEU A 357 -3.85 17.08 12.63
CA LEU A 357 -3.63 16.78 14.05
C LEU A 357 -2.60 17.70 14.72
N LEU A 358 -1.60 18.14 13.96
CA LEU A 358 -0.62 19.10 14.46
C LEU A 358 -1.21 20.52 14.53
N SER A 359 -2.07 20.89 13.58
CA SER A 359 -2.64 22.23 13.47
C SER A 359 -3.56 22.61 14.64
N GLU A 360 -4.15 21.64 15.34
CA GLU A 360 -4.90 21.87 16.59
C GLU A 360 -4.06 22.63 17.63
N SER A 361 -2.76 22.34 17.70
CA SER A 361 -1.83 22.99 18.63
C SER A 361 -1.52 24.46 18.29
N LEU A 362 -1.91 24.97 17.11
CA LEU A 362 -1.75 26.39 16.72
C LEU A 362 -2.64 27.32 17.57
N GLN A 363 -3.76 26.81 18.06
CA GLN A 363 -4.65 27.56 18.95
C GLN A 363 -4.14 27.57 20.39
N GLU A 364 -3.47 26.49 20.80
CA GLU A 364 -3.02 26.27 22.18
C GLU A 364 -1.67 26.95 22.46
N THR A 365 -0.72 26.84 21.54
CA THR A 365 0.68 27.22 21.77
C THR A 365 1.19 28.15 20.68
N ARG A 366 1.74 29.29 21.11
CA ARG A 366 2.38 30.26 20.22
C ARG A 366 3.81 29.87 19.88
N GLU A 367 4.52 29.25 20.81
CA GLU A 367 5.88 28.73 20.65
C GLU A 367 5.83 27.21 20.82
N LEU A 368 6.39 26.44 19.88
CA LEU A 368 6.37 24.97 19.93
C LEU A 368 7.62 24.35 19.27
N PHE A 369 8.25 23.42 19.98
CA PHE A 369 9.30 22.55 19.43
C PHE A 369 8.68 21.26 18.89
N ILE A 370 8.98 20.92 17.64
CA ILE A 370 8.43 19.76 16.95
C ILE A 370 9.58 18.82 16.61
N HIS A 371 9.65 17.72 17.37
CA HIS A 371 10.65 16.67 17.17
C HIS A 371 10.11 15.69 16.15
N CYS A 372 10.75 15.60 14.99
CA CYS A 372 10.37 14.68 13.93
C CYS A 372 11.50 13.68 13.71
N PHE A 373 11.17 12.39 13.65
CA PHE A 373 12.16 11.35 13.38
C PHE A 373 12.53 11.28 11.88
N PRO A 374 13.65 10.63 11.54
CA PRO A 374 14.01 10.36 10.15
C PRO A 374 12.86 9.70 9.38
N GLY A 375 12.54 10.23 8.19
CA GLY A 375 11.46 9.73 7.35
C GLY A 375 10.07 10.34 7.61
N THR A 376 9.93 11.24 8.58
CA THR A 376 8.67 11.96 8.85
C THR A 376 8.37 13.06 7.82
N ARG A 377 9.30 13.39 6.91
CA ARG A 377 9.15 14.46 5.90
C ARG A 377 8.85 15.82 6.55
N LYS A 378 9.77 16.23 7.43
CA LYS A 378 9.68 17.43 8.28
C LYS A 378 9.35 18.69 7.48
N THR A 379 10.07 18.91 6.39
CA THR A 379 9.88 20.06 5.51
C THR A 379 8.49 20.10 4.88
N ALA A 380 7.95 18.95 4.42
CA ALA A 380 6.60 18.90 3.88
C ALA A 380 5.54 19.30 4.93
N LEU A 381 5.73 18.84 6.17
CA LEU A 381 4.88 19.23 7.30
C LEU A 381 5.00 20.72 7.64
N ALA A 382 6.23 21.26 7.67
CA ALA A 382 6.48 22.68 7.90
C ALA A 382 5.80 23.57 6.83
N ILE A 383 5.87 23.18 5.56
CA ILE A 383 5.20 23.88 4.45
C ILE A 383 3.68 23.90 4.65
N LYS A 384 3.06 22.75 4.91
CA LYS A 384 1.59 22.69 5.13
C LYS A 384 1.16 23.48 6.36
N ILE A 385 1.97 23.47 7.44
CA ILE A 385 1.68 24.26 8.63
C ILE A 385 1.73 25.77 8.35
N MET A 386 2.64 26.26 7.50
CA MET A 386 2.62 27.67 7.11
C MET A 386 1.31 28.06 6.43
N GLU A 387 0.76 27.18 5.58
CA GLU A 387 -0.54 27.39 4.96
C GLU A 387 -1.67 27.38 6.00
N LYS A 388 -1.61 26.48 6.99
CA LYS A 388 -2.55 26.47 8.11
C LYS A 388 -2.50 27.75 8.94
N ILE A 389 -1.30 28.25 9.24
CA ILE A 389 -1.11 29.54 9.92
C ILE A 389 -1.76 30.66 9.11
N LYS A 390 -1.48 30.73 7.80
CA LYS A 390 -2.08 31.72 6.89
C LYS A 390 -3.61 31.70 6.96
N ASN A 391 -4.19 30.50 6.89
CA ASN A 391 -5.64 30.32 6.84
C ASN A 391 -6.31 30.60 8.19
N LEU A 392 -5.73 30.12 9.29
CA LEU A 392 -6.28 30.26 10.65
C LEU A 392 -6.17 31.68 11.20
N PHE A 393 -5.07 32.38 10.90
CA PHE A 393 -4.84 33.74 11.40
C PHE A 393 -5.21 34.83 10.38
N HIS A 394 -5.73 34.45 9.22
CA HIS A 394 -6.08 35.35 8.12
C HIS A 394 -4.98 36.37 7.76
N CYS A 395 -3.72 35.94 7.84
CA CYS A 395 -2.57 36.80 7.62
C CYS A 395 -2.10 36.79 6.15
N LYS A 396 -1.41 37.86 5.74
CA LYS A 396 -0.84 37.96 4.40
C LYS A 396 0.40 37.07 4.31
N PRO A 397 0.72 36.48 3.15
CA PRO A 397 1.92 35.66 3.00
C PRO A 397 3.23 36.38 3.39
N LYS A 398 3.27 37.71 3.24
CA LYS A 398 4.41 38.56 3.65
C LYS A 398 4.54 38.75 5.16
N GLU A 399 3.64 38.18 5.97
CA GLU A 399 3.67 38.21 7.44
C GLU A 399 4.15 36.86 8.03
N ILE A 400 4.38 35.85 7.19
CA ILE A 400 4.91 34.53 7.58
C ILE A 400 6.29 34.36 6.97
N LEU A 401 7.25 33.93 7.80
CA LEU A 401 8.63 33.68 7.41
C LEU A 401 9.02 32.22 7.65
N TYR A 402 9.51 31.58 6.61
CA TYR A 402 10.22 30.31 6.69
C TYR A 402 11.73 30.55 6.78
N VAL A 403 12.40 29.83 7.69
CA VAL A 403 13.85 29.92 7.88
C VAL A 403 14.47 28.53 7.86
N CYS A 404 15.50 28.34 7.04
CA CYS A 404 16.29 27.10 6.96
C CYS A 404 17.79 27.41 6.82
N GLU A 405 18.69 26.41 6.84
CA GLU A 405 20.14 26.68 6.67
C GLU A 405 20.54 26.80 5.19
N ASN A 406 20.02 25.91 4.33
CA ASN A 406 20.51 25.72 2.95
C ASN A 406 19.73 26.52 1.91
N ASP A 407 20.44 27.07 0.92
CA ASP A 407 19.82 27.80 -0.21
C ASP A 407 18.94 26.88 -1.08
N SER A 408 19.35 25.64 -1.33
CA SER A 408 18.56 24.67 -2.10
C SER A 408 17.18 24.39 -1.50
N LEU A 409 17.14 24.26 -0.16
CA LEU A 409 15.90 24.05 0.58
C LEU A 409 15.01 25.30 0.55
N LYS A 410 15.62 26.48 0.73
CA LYS A 410 14.93 27.77 0.59
C LYS A 410 14.29 27.90 -0.80
N ASP A 411 15.04 27.65 -1.86
CA ASP A 411 14.56 27.77 -3.25
C ASP A 411 13.44 26.75 -3.55
N PHE A 412 13.56 25.52 -3.02
CA PHE A 412 12.49 24.53 -3.08
C PHE A 412 11.22 25.02 -2.37
N VAL A 413 11.34 25.51 -1.13
CA VAL A 413 10.18 25.99 -0.36
C VAL A 413 9.50 27.18 -1.06
N ILE A 414 10.26 28.11 -1.65
CA ILE A 414 9.70 29.25 -2.43
C ILE A 414 8.83 28.76 -3.60
N GLN A 415 9.15 27.62 -4.21
CA GLN A 415 8.33 27.04 -5.28
C GLN A 415 7.02 26.42 -4.75
N GLN A 416 6.99 26.02 -3.48
CA GLN A 416 5.84 25.35 -2.85
C GLN A 416 4.92 26.29 -2.07
N THR A 417 5.35 27.52 -1.75
CA THR A 417 4.55 28.44 -0.93
C THR A 417 4.57 29.88 -1.41
N THR A 418 3.52 30.62 -1.05
CA THR A 418 3.43 32.08 -1.27
C THR A 418 4.13 32.92 -0.20
N CYS A 419 4.56 32.30 0.90
CA CYS A 419 5.19 32.95 2.05
C CYS A 419 6.67 33.30 1.78
N GLN A 420 7.26 34.16 2.61
CA GLN A 420 8.68 34.48 2.49
C GLN A 420 9.53 33.34 3.04
N ALA A 421 10.61 32.99 2.36
CA ALA A 421 11.59 32.02 2.83
C ALA A 421 13.01 32.59 2.71
N VAL A 422 13.81 32.39 3.74
CA VAL A 422 15.20 32.89 3.81
C VAL A 422 16.13 31.85 4.42
N THR A 423 17.41 31.92 4.09
CA THR A 423 18.43 31.18 4.84
C THR A 423 18.66 31.83 6.20
N ARG A 424 19.11 31.06 7.19
CA ARG A 424 19.45 31.55 8.54
C ARG A 424 20.49 32.67 8.48
N LYS A 425 21.48 32.58 7.57
CA LYS A 425 22.45 33.67 7.34
C LYS A 425 21.75 34.99 6.98
N THR A 426 20.84 34.93 6.01
CA THR A 426 20.04 36.09 5.58
C THR A 426 19.11 36.57 6.69
N PHE A 427 18.50 35.63 7.42
CA PHE A 427 17.66 35.93 8.58
C PHE A 427 18.42 36.70 9.65
N MET A 428 19.67 36.35 9.94
CA MET A 428 20.47 37.04 10.96
C MET A 428 20.88 38.46 10.53
N GLN A 429 21.17 38.65 9.24
CA GLN A 429 21.60 39.94 8.69
C GLN A 429 20.44 40.90 8.39
N GLY A 430 19.25 40.40 8.10
CA GLY A 430 18.10 41.19 7.69
C GLY A 430 17.20 41.69 8.82
N GLU A 431 16.37 42.69 8.51
CA GLU A 431 15.27 43.18 9.35
C GLU A 431 13.92 42.72 8.80
N PHE A 432 13.04 42.28 9.70
CA PHE A 432 11.77 41.61 9.36
C PHE A 432 10.57 42.31 10.01
N LEU A 433 10.44 43.63 9.82
CA LEU A 433 9.46 44.48 10.51
C LEU A 433 7.98 44.12 10.25
N LYS A 434 7.69 43.41 9.15
CA LYS A 434 6.32 43.01 8.77
C LYS A 434 6.00 41.56 9.15
N ILE A 435 6.99 40.79 9.60
CA ILE A 435 6.81 39.39 9.95
C ILE A 435 6.16 39.28 11.32
N LYS A 436 5.12 38.43 11.41
CA LYS A 436 4.43 38.09 12.64
C LYS A 436 4.65 36.64 13.02
N HIS A 437 4.73 35.74 12.03
CA HIS A 437 4.86 34.30 12.26
C HIS A 437 6.16 33.79 11.66
N ILE A 438 6.83 32.89 12.36
CA ILE A 438 8.07 32.27 11.92
C ILE A 438 7.95 30.75 12.07
N VAL A 439 8.27 30.03 11.00
CA VAL A 439 8.48 28.60 11.00
C VAL A 439 9.96 28.35 10.69
N MET A 440 10.64 27.65 11.58
CA MET A 440 12.05 27.30 11.42
C MET A 440 12.17 25.81 11.18
N ASP A 441 12.91 25.43 10.14
CA ASP A 441 13.01 24.06 9.67
C ASP A 441 14.47 23.60 9.60
N GLU A 442 14.67 22.29 9.76
CA GLU A 442 15.98 21.63 9.78
C GLU A 442 16.97 22.34 10.74
N THR A 443 16.48 22.76 11.91
CA THR A 443 17.26 23.59 12.86
C THR A 443 18.44 22.86 13.51
N GLU A 444 18.48 21.52 13.42
CA GLU A 444 19.64 20.69 13.73
C GLU A 444 20.88 21.05 12.88
N ASN A 445 20.68 21.61 11.69
CA ASN A 445 21.75 22.01 10.77
C ASN A 445 22.21 23.46 10.98
N PHE A 446 21.58 24.23 11.86
CA PHE A 446 21.90 25.66 12.04
C PHE A 446 23.25 25.85 12.72
N CYS A 447 23.94 26.96 12.39
CA CYS A 447 25.18 27.37 13.03
C CYS A 447 25.05 28.68 13.82
N GLY A 448 25.61 28.71 15.05
CA GLY A 448 25.62 29.88 15.94
C GLY A 448 26.58 31.02 15.53
N LYS A 449 27.29 30.88 14.40
CA LYS A 449 28.34 31.82 13.94
C LYS A 449 27.88 33.28 13.79
N TYR A 450 26.59 33.52 13.57
CA TYR A 450 26.03 34.85 13.34
C TYR A 450 25.16 35.36 14.51
N GLY A 451 25.30 34.75 15.69
CA GLY A 451 24.58 35.11 16.91
C GLY A 451 23.40 34.19 17.23
N ASP A 452 22.67 34.56 18.27
CA ASP A 452 21.52 33.81 18.80
C ASP A 452 20.27 34.04 17.93
N TRP A 453 20.09 33.16 16.95
CA TRP A 453 18.94 33.19 16.06
C TRP A 453 17.62 32.90 16.77
N TYR A 454 17.65 32.09 17.83
CA TYR A 454 16.45 31.70 18.58
C TYR A 454 15.88 32.90 19.33
N MET A 455 16.74 33.66 20.01
CA MET A 455 16.34 34.90 20.65
C MET A 455 15.89 35.96 19.65
N LYS A 456 16.51 36.03 18.47
CA LYS A 456 16.02 36.92 17.39
C LYS A 456 14.61 36.54 16.93
N ALA A 457 14.35 35.26 16.68
CA ALA A 457 13.05 34.76 16.27
C ALA A 457 11.97 35.02 17.33
N LYS A 458 12.33 34.79 18.60
CA LYS A 458 11.46 35.03 19.75
C LYS A 458 11.12 36.51 19.90
N ASN A 459 12.09 37.41 19.72
CA ASN A 459 11.84 38.85 19.81
C ASN A 459 10.95 39.38 18.67
N ILE A 460 11.03 38.80 17.47
CA ILE A 460 10.16 39.16 16.33
C ILE A 460 8.72 38.67 16.56
N THR A 461 8.56 37.43 17.00
CA THR A 461 7.24 36.80 17.18
C THR A 461 6.56 37.18 18.49
N HIS A 462 7.33 37.49 19.53
CA HIS A 462 6.86 37.81 20.90
C HIS A 462 7.55 39.09 21.42
N PRO A 463 7.23 40.26 20.84
CA PRO A 463 7.88 41.52 21.21
C PRO A 463 7.63 41.88 22.68
N LYS A 464 8.71 42.15 23.44
CA LYS A 464 8.63 42.65 24.83
C LYS A 464 8.40 44.17 24.85
N VAL A 465 7.46 44.64 25.67
CA VAL A 465 7.12 46.07 25.82
C VAL A 465 8.34 46.90 26.23
N ARG A 466 8.58 48.02 25.53
CA ARG A 466 9.18 49.24 26.13
C ARG A 466 8.21 50.39 25.91
N GLY A 467 7.56 50.84 26.99
CA GLY A 467 6.76 52.07 27.01
C GLY A 467 5.27 51.88 27.29
N ALA A 468 4.77 52.65 28.25
CA ALA A 468 3.35 52.70 28.62
C ALA A 468 2.53 53.29 27.47
N GLY A 469 1.76 52.45 26.78
CA GLY A 469 0.75 52.86 25.81
C GLY A 469 0.96 52.28 24.41
N SER A 470 0.56 51.02 24.20
CA SER A 470 0.10 50.58 22.87
C SER A 470 -0.79 49.34 23.00
N GLY A 471 -1.98 49.38 22.39
CA GLY A 471 -2.94 48.27 22.40
C GLY A 471 -2.40 46.99 21.76
N ASN A 472 -2.91 45.85 22.26
CA ASN A 472 -2.80 44.48 21.74
C ASN A 472 -1.48 44.14 21.00
N LEU A 473 -0.43 43.79 21.75
CA LEU A 473 0.77 43.19 21.17
C LEU A 473 0.41 41.89 20.44
N HIS A 474 0.75 41.82 19.17
CA HIS A 474 0.62 40.59 18.39
C HIS A 474 1.58 39.55 18.98
N HIS A 475 1.03 38.42 19.41
CA HIS A 475 1.80 37.23 19.74
C HIS A 475 1.71 36.30 18.54
N GLY A 476 2.80 36.27 17.79
CA GLY A 476 2.99 35.47 16.60
C GLY A 476 3.08 33.97 16.88
N ILE A 477 3.29 33.20 15.81
CA ILE A 477 3.61 31.78 15.92
C ILE A 477 5.12 31.62 15.73
N LEU A 478 5.79 30.89 16.61
CA LEU A 478 7.18 30.47 16.50
C LEU A 478 7.26 28.94 16.61
N TRP A 479 7.29 28.26 15.49
CA TRP A 479 7.36 26.80 15.46
C TRP A 479 8.70 26.34 14.91
N ILE A 480 9.32 25.39 15.62
CA ILE A 480 10.70 24.97 15.38
C ILE A 480 10.70 23.47 15.12
N PHE A 481 10.99 23.08 13.88
CA PHE A 481 11.13 21.70 13.45
C PHE A 481 12.59 21.27 13.58
N LEU A 482 12.79 20.10 14.18
CA LEU A 482 14.11 19.48 14.30
C LEU A 482 14.04 17.96 14.33
N ASP A 483 15.13 17.34 13.92
CA ASP A 483 15.36 15.91 14.09
C ASP A 483 16.40 15.63 15.18
N PRO A 484 16.03 15.03 16.32
CA PRO A 484 16.97 14.74 17.39
C PRO A 484 18.01 13.68 17.02
N PHE A 485 17.76 12.83 16.02
CA PHE A 485 18.71 11.82 15.55
C PHE A 485 19.71 12.36 14.53
N GLN A 486 19.45 13.53 13.93
CA GLN A 486 20.31 14.16 12.91
C GLN A 486 21.12 15.37 13.42
N VAL A 487 21.20 15.57 14.75
CA VAL A 487 22.01 16.65 15.36
C VAL A 487 23.48 16.27 15.36
N TYR A 488 24.25 16.80 14.40
CA TYR A 488 25.68 16.45 14.23
C TYR A 488 26.66 17.63 14.26
N ASN A 489 26.16 18.87 14.27
CA ASN A 489 27.07 20.03 14.27
C ASN A 489 27.95 20.04 15.54
N VAL A 490 29.27 20.13 15.32
CA VAL A 490 30.29 20.31 16.37
C VAL A 490 30.22 21.73 16.94
N ASP A 491 29.69 22.68 16.16
CA ASP A 491 29.45 24.05 16.56
C ASP A 491 28.13 24.21 17.34
N VAL A 492 28.09 25.18 18.25
CA VAL A 492 26.88 25.53 19.00
C VAL A 492 25.77 25.90 18.00
N SER A 493 24.75 25.05 17.87
CA SER A 493 23.66 25.23 16.90
C SER A 493 22.80 26.46 17.18
N GLY A 494 22.87 27.00 18.40
CA GLY A 494 22.02 28.08 18.89
C GLY A 494 20.63 27.59 19.36
N LEU A 495 20.36 26.28 19.28
CA LEU A 495 19.18 25.68 19.90
C LEU A 495 19.30 25.74 21.43
N PRO A 496 18.20 26.02 22.16
CA PRO A 496 18.16 25.77 23.60
C PRO A 496 18.49 24.30 23.90
N PRO A 497 19.13 24.00 25.05
CA PRO A 497 19.38 22.62 25.44
C PRO A 497 18.06 21.85 25.48
N PRO A 498 18.04 20.54 25.19
CA PRO A 498 16.80 19.77 25.10
C PRO A 498 15.90 19.81 26.33
N SER A 499 16.47 20.03 27.52
CA SER A 499 15.73 20.24 28.78
C SER A 499 15.00 21.59 28.85
N ALA A 500 15.34 22.55 28.00
CA ALA A 500 14.72 23.88 27.89
C ALA A 500 13.80 24.00 26.66
N GLN A 501 13.63 22.94 25.87
CA GLN A 501 12.76 22.92 24.69
C GLN A 501 11.32 22.57 25.10
N PHE A 502 10.63 23.51 25.73
CA PHE A 502 9.22 23.35 26.12
C PHE A 502 8.38 24.58 25.74
N PRO A 503 7.14 24.40 25.26
CA PRO A 503 6.47 23.12 25.03
C PRO A 503 7.03 22.36 23.81
N ARG A 504 6.95 21.03 23.83
CA ARG A 504 7.42 20.16 22.72
C ARG A 504 6.40 19.08 22.36
N LYS A 505 6.35 18.71 21.09
CA LYS A 505 5.55 17.61 20.54
C LYS A 505 6.43 16.72 19.69
N THR A 506 6.29 15.41 19.83
CA THR A 506 7.04 14.43 19.05
C THR A 506 6.14 13.81 18.01
N ILE A 507 6.56 13.84 16.76
CA ILE A 507 5.85 13.25 15.65
C ILE A 507 6.23 11.77 15.57
N THR A 508 5.41 10.93 16.19
CA THR A 508 5.64 9.48 16.22
C THR A 508 4.91 8.74 15.10
N LYS A 509 3.83 9.31 14.56
CA LYS A 509 2.92 8.68 13.56
C LYS A 509 3.26 8.97 12.10
N GLY A 510 4.51 9.28 11.77
CA GLY A 510 4.90 9.68 10.41
C GLY A 510 6.07 8.88 9.87
N ILE A 511 5.78 7.73 9.26
CA ILE A 511 6.74 6.99 8.43
C ILE A 511 6.28 7.14 6.98
N HIS A 512 6.95 8.02 6.23
CA HIS A 512 6.57 8.38 4.86
C HIS A 512 7.56 7.84 3.83
N CYS A 513 7.99 6.59 4.02
CA CYS A 513 8.91 5.89 3.13
C CYS A 513 8.58 4.38 3.09
N ALA A 514 9.21 3.66 2.17
CA ALA A 514 9.04 2.23 2.01
C ALA A 514 9.48 1.42 3.24
N LEU A 515 8.87 0.25 3.40
CA LEU A 515 9.08 -0.69 4.50
C LEU A 515 10.56 -1.00 4.72
N GLU A 516 11.29 -1.33 3.66
CA GLU A 516 12.70 -1.70 3.73
C GLU A 516 13.58 -0.52 4.19
N ILE A 517 13.21 0.71 3.80
CA ILE A 517 13.91 1.94 4.22
C ILE A 517 13.58 2.27 5.68
N ALA A 518 12.32 2.14 6.07
CA ALA A 518 11.88 2.34 7.45
C ALA A 518 12.53 1.33 8.41
N GLN A 519 12.63 0.06 8.02
CA GLN A 519 13.35 -0.97 8.75
C GLN A 519 14.83 -0.61 8.90
N PHE A 520 15.49 -0.18 7.82
CA PHE A 520 16.88 0.28 7.87
C PHE A 520 17.05 1.46 8.84
N MET A 521 16.19 2.49 8.76
CA MET A 521 16.23 3.63 9.67
C MET A 521 15.99 3.23 11.13
N LYS A 522 15.07 2.29 11.39
CA LYS A 522 14.82 1.77 12.74
C LYS A 522 16.08 1.16 13.34
N GLU A 523 16.77 0.30 12.60
CA GLU A 523 18.00 -0.35 13.05
C GLU A 523 19.13 0.67 13.27
N GLU A 524 19.26 1.67 12.40
CA GLU A 524 20.26 2.73 12.60
C GLU A 524 19.93 3.65 13.78
N MET A 525 18.65 4.03 13.98
CA MET A 525 18.23 4.80 15.17
C MET A 525 18.51 4.04 16.46
N LYS A 526 18.27 2.72 16.48
CA LYS A 526 18.62 1.85 17.59
C LYS A 526 20.13 1.87 17.89
N ARG A 527 20.96 1.74 16.85
CA ARG A 527 22.43 1.80 16.99
C ARG A 527 22.91 3.15 17.55
N VAL A 528 22.28 4.25 17.14
CA VAL A 528 22.57 5.61 17.67
C VAL A 528 22.19 5.70 19.15
N LYS A 529 21.06 5.13 19.54
CA LYS A 529 20.60 5.10 20.93
C LYS A 529 21.52 4.25 21.83
N GLU A 530 22.06 3.15 21.32
CA GLU A 530 23.02 2.30 22.03
C GLU A 530 24.42 2.94 22.11
N ASN A 531 24.81 3.72 21.09
CA ASN A 531 26.13 4.35 20.99
C ASN A 531 26.00 5.88 20.88
N ILE A 532 25.53 6.49 21.98
CA ILE A 532 25.19 7.92 22.01
C ILE A 532 26.43 8.78 21.70
N PRO A 533 26.40 9.62 20.65
CA PRO A 533 27.47 10.58 20.36
C PRO A 533 27.63 11.59 21.51
N PHE A 534 28.86 12.04 21.77
CA PHE A 534 29.16 13.02 22.83
C PHE A 534 28.34 14.33 22.74
N ASN A 535 27.82 14.68 21.57
CA ASN A 535 27.06 15.92 21.32
C ASN A 535 25.53 15.75 21.41
N MET A 536 25.02 14.54 21.71
CA MET A 536 23.59 14.24 21.68
C MET A 536 23.02 14.03 23.09
N SER A 537 21.82 14.56 23.34
CA SER A 537 21.14 14.45 24.65
C SER A 537 20.34 13.15 24.78
N ILE A 538 20.56 12.43 25.87
CA ILE A 538 19.81 11.21 26.25
C ILE A 538 18.30 11.47 26.29
N ASP A 539 17.88 12.64 26.80
CA ASP A 539 16.46 12.99 27.00
C ASP A 539 15.67 13.11 25.68
N SER A 540 16.35 13.42 24.57
CA SER A 540 15.70 13.54 23.25
C SER A 540 15.55 12.16 22.58
N LEU A 541 16.53 11.27 22.78
CA LEU A 541 16.52 9.91 22.24
C LEU A 541 15.65 8.95 23.05
N ALA A 542 15.41 9.24 24.33
CA ALA A 542 14.53 8.45 25.20
C ALA A 542 13.07 8.39 24.69
N LEU A 543 12.67 9.35 23.86
CA LEU A 543 11.34 9.41 23.24
C LEU A 543 11.14 8.35 22.14
N PHE A 544 12.22 7.79 21.60
CA PHE A 544 12.14 6.72 20.62
C PHE A 544 11.81 5.38 21.29
N ARG A 545 10.64 4.85 20.91
CA ARG A 545 10.04 3.60 21.36
C ARG A 545 9.95 2.64 20.18
N GLU A 546 10.77 1.58 20.20
CA GLU A 546 10.84 0.59 19.11
C GLU A 546 9.49 -0.08 18.86
N ASP A 547 8.78 -0.44 19.93
CA ASP A 547 7.43 -1.03 19.89
C ASP A 547 6.42 -0.14 19.17
N ALA A 548 6.40 1.15 19.50
CA ALA A 548 5.50 2.11 18.86
C ALA A 548 5.88 2.37 17.39
N TYR A 549 7.18 2.38 17.08
CA TYR A 549 7.64 2.56 15.70
C TYR A 549 7.27 1.36 14.82
N GLU A 550 7.42 0.13 15.32
CA GLU A 550 7.03 -1.09 14.60
C GLU A 550 5.54 -1.18 14.34
N GLU A 551 4.70 -0.80 15.32
CA GLU A 551 3.25 -0.77 15.13
C GLU A 551 2.85 0.16 13.98
N ILE A 552 3.44 1.35 13.92
CA ILE A 552 3.17 2.37 12.90
C ILE A 552 3.72 1.91 11.55
N MET A 553 4.91 1.31 11.54
CA MET A 553 5.52 0.73 10.34
C MET A 553 4.60 -0.32 9.72
N CYS A 554 4.10 -1.28 10.51
CA CYS A 554 3.14 -2.28 10.06
C CYS A 554 1.82 -1.69 9.56
N ALA A 555 1.40 -0.54 10.10
CA ALA A 555 0.13 0.10 9.75
C ALA A 555 0.18 1.00 8.51
N GLN A 556 1.36 1.49 8.11
CA GLN A 556 1.52 2.53 7.08
C GLN A 556 2.51 2.21 5.96
N THR A 557 3.51 1.35 6.18
CA THR A 557 4.58 1.22 5.18
C THR A 557 4.19 0.34 3.98
N LEU A 558 4.78 0.69 2.85
CA LEU A 558 4.56 0.03 1.56
C LEU A 558 5.87 -0.63 1.09
N PRO A 559 5.82 -1.68 0.26
CA PRO A 559 7.03 -2.28 -0.29
C PRO A 559 7.88 -1.27 -1.08
N GLY A 560 9.20 -1.47 -1.05
CA GLY A 560 10.17 -0.72 -1.84
C GLY A 560 11.48 -1.49 -1.93
N THR A 561 12.61 -0.79 -1.89
CA THR A 561 13.94 -1.39 -1.99
C THR A 561 14.93 -0.68 -1.10
N CYS A 562 15.72 -1.45 -0.36
CA CYS A 562 16.88 -0.94 0.36
C CYS A 562 18.04 -1.94 0.16
N GLU A 563 19.05 -1.52 -0.57
CA GLU A 563 20.23 -2.35 -0.86
C GLU A 563 21.49 -1.64 -0.37
N THR A 564 22.43 -2.42 0.15
CA THR A 564 23.71 -1.91 0.67
C THR A 564 24.85 -2.76 0.12
N GLU A 565 25.79 -2.10 -0.53
CA GLU A 565 27.01 -2.69 -1.07
C GLU A 565 28.22 -2.09 -0.36
N THR A 566 29.21 -2.92 -0.04
CA THR A 566 30.41 -2.53 0.70
C THR A 566 31.66 -2.98 -0.05
N ASN A 567 32.77 -2.26 0.15
CA ASN A 567 34.07 -2.54 -0.49
C ASN A 567 34.04 -2.40 -2.01
N VAL A 568 33.30 -1.42 -2.51
CA VAL A 568 33.14 -1.16 -3.94
C VAL A 568 34.08 -0.03 -4.38
N THR A 569 34.78 -0.24 -5.49
CA THR A 569 35.61 0.81 -6.10
C THR A 569 34.75 1.89 -6.73
N LYS A 570 35.33 3.07 -6.94
CA LYS A 570 34.65 4.21 -7.57
C LYS A 570 34.04 3.87 -8.93
N GLU A 571 34.78 3.14 -9.76
CA GLU A 571 34.36 2.71 -11.10
C GLU A 571 33.23 1.68 -11.02
N GLN A 572 33.30 0.76 -10.06
CA GLN A 572 32.20 -0.18 -9.80
C GLN A 572 30.95 0.57 -9.34
N ILE A 573 31.05 1.51 -8.40
CA ILE A 573 29.90 2.32 -7.96
C ILE A 573 29.23 2.98 -9.16
N ALA A 574 30.02 3.63 -10.02
CA ALA A 574 29.48 4.29 -11.21
C ALA A 574 28.78 3.31 -12.16
N SER A 575 29.36 2.12 -12.38
CA SER A 575 28.75 1.07 -13.20
C SER A 575 27.43 0.58 -12.62
N HIS A 576 27.36 0.29 -11.31
CA HIS A 576 26.13 -0.18 -10.66
C HIS A 576 25.04 0.89 -10.66
N VAL A 577 25.40 2.15 -10.39
CA VAL A 577 24.47 3.28 -10.46
C VAL A 577 23.91 3.42 -11.88
N ALA A 578 24.77 3.35 -12.90
CA ALA A 578 24.34 3.48 -14.29
C ALA A 578 23.44 2.32 -14.75
N GLU A 579 23.78 1.08 -14.40
CA GLU A 579 22.96 -0.11 -14.70
C GLU A 579 21.58 -0.02 -14.04
N ARG A 580 21.52 0.37 -12.76
CA ARG A 580 20.25 0.54 -12.04
C ARG A 580 19.41 1.67 -12.64
N CYS A 581 20.01 2.83 -12.92
CA CYS A 581 19.32 3.92 -13.59
C CYS A 581 18.76 3.49 -14.93
N HIS A 582 19.52 2.75 -15.74
CA HIS A 582 19.01 2.22 -17.01
C HIS A 582 17.81 1.31 -16.81
N ASN A 583 17.86 0.35 -15.88
CA ASN A 583 16.72 -0.53 -15.58
C ASN A 583 15.48 0.27 -15.14
N LEU A 584 15.66 1.26 -14.27
CA LEU A 584 14.59 2.16 -13.83
C LEU A 584 14.01 2.96 -15.01
N PHE A 585 14.84 3.53 -15.89
CA PHE A 585 14.34 4.24 -17.06
C PHE A 585 13.57 3.33 -18.03
N GLN A 586 14.00 2.08 -18.19
CA GLN A 586 13.24 1.08 -18.95
C GLN A 586 11.88 0.81 -18.30
N ARG A 587 11.80 0.81 -16.97
CA ARG A 587 10.54 0.68 -16.23
C ARG A 587 9.68 1.94 -16.22
N GLY A 588 10.13 3.05 -16.82
CA GLY A 588 9.37 4.29 -16.98
C GLY A 588 9.56 5.31 -15.85
N TYR A 589 10.55 5.12 -14.97
CA TYR A 589 10.98 6.15 -14.03
C TYR A 589 11.67 7.31 -14.78
N LEU A 590 11.63 8.50 -14.21
CA LEU A 590 12.18 9.70 -14.83
C LEU A 590 13.46 10.17 -14.10
N PRO A 591 14.37 10.88 -14.78
CA PRO A 591 15.58 11.41 -14.13
C PRO A 591 15.29 12.28 -12.89
N LYS A 592 14.18 13.03 -12.90
CA LYS A 592 13.72 13.83 -11.76
C LYS A 592 13.41 13.01 -10.50
N ASP A 593 13.18 11.70 -10.62
CA ASP A 593 12.83 10.83 -9.51
C ASP A 593 14.09 10.37 -8.74
N ILE A 594 15.29 10.70 -9.25
CA ILE A 594 16.58 10.17 -8.79
C ILE A 594 17.44 11.28 -8.17
N ALA A 595 18.05 10.97 -7.02
CA ALA A 595 19.18 11.70 -6.46
C ALA A 595 20.37 10.78 -6.20
N ILE A 596 21.57 11.24 -6.54
CA ILE A 596 22.85 10.63 -6.21
C ILE A 596 23.52 11.57 -5.20
N LEU A 597 23.72 11.08 -3.98
CA LEU A 597 24.18 11.86 -2.86
C LEU A 597 25.56 11.38 -2.42
N CYS A 598 26.54 12.27 -2.44
CA CYS A 598 27.87 12.02 -1.89
C CYS A 598 27.92 12.47 -0.41
N LYS A 599 28.82 11.85 0.36
CA LYS A 599 29.07 12.25 1.75
C LYS A 599 29.51 13.71 1.85
N ARG A 600 30.52 14.11 1.07
CA ARG A 600 31.02 15.48 1.04
C ARG A 600 30.78 16.14 -0.31
N TRP A 601 30.79 17.47 -0.35
CA TRP A 601 30.60 18.20 -1.61
C TRP A 601 31.81 18.03 -2.54
N GLU A 602 33.02 17.90 -1.98
CA GLU A 602 34.26 17.69 -2.73
C GLU A 602 34.25 16.37 -3.51
N ASP A 603 33.60 15.34 -2.96
CA ASP A 603 33.51 14.01 -3.57
C ASP A 603 32.76 14.05 -4.91
N ARG A 604 31.85 15.00 -5.08
CA ARG A 604 31.10 15.16 -6.34
C ARG A 604 32.04 15.34 -7.53
N GLY A 605 33.05 16.20 -7.40
CA GLY A 605 33.99 16.46 -8.48
C GLY A 605 34.76 15.20 -8.91
N CYS A 606 34.91 14.25 -7.99
CA CYS A 606 35.46 12.95 -8.28
C CYS A 606 34.44 12.05 -9.01
N TYR A 607 33.22 11.92 -8.51
CA TYR A 607 32.25 10.95 -9.03
C TYR A 607 31.56 11.39 -10.34
N GLU A 608 31.31 12.69 -10.52
CA GLU A 608 30.61 13.25 -11.69
C GLU A 608 31.18 12.77 -13.04
N PRO A 609 32.49 12.86 -13.34
CA PRO A 609 33.02 12.41 -14.64
C PRO A 609 32.93 10.88 -14.84
N VAL A 610 33.05 10.10 -13.77
CA VAL A 610 32.98 8.64 -13.85
C VAL A 610 31.54 8.18 -14.05
N LEU A 611 30.59 8.84 -13.40
CA LEU A 611 29.15 8.61 -13.57
C LEU A 611 28.70 8.99 -14.98
N LEU A 612 29.11 10.14 -15.51
CA LEU A 612 28.79 10.54 -16.89
C LEU A 612 29.29 9.48 -17.89
N LYS A 613 30.55 9.08 -17.76
CA LYS A 613 31.14 8.03 -18.62
C LYS A 613 30.38 6.70 -18.50
N ALA A 614 30.00 6.29 -17.30
CA ALA A 614 29.24 5.05 -17.10
C ALA A 614 27.82 5.13 -17.70
N MET A 615 27.15 6.28 -17.56
CA MET A 615 25.81 6.51 -18.11
C MET A 615 25.80 6.56 -19.64
N GLU A 616 26.83 7.13 -20.26
CA GLU A 616 27.00 7.16 -21.72
C GLU A 616 27.15 5.76 -22.32
N LEU A 617 27.88 4.86 -21.64
CA LEU A 617 28.16 3.50 -22.11
C LEU A 617 26.92 2.59 -22.15
N ILE A 618 25.85 2.94 -21.44
CA ILE A 618 24.66 2.10 -21.29
C ILE A 618 23.54 2.50 -22.28
N GLU A 619 23.90 3.12 -23.42
CA GLU A 619 23.04 3.52 -24.56
C GLU A 619 21.53 3.48 -24.28
N THR A 620 20.99 4.58 -23.79
CA THR A 620 19.54 4.76 -23.70
C THR A 620 19.04 5.17 -25.09
N HIS A 621 18.50 4.22 -25.86
CA HIS A 621 17.79 4.54 -27.11
C HIS A 621 16.76 5.64 -26.84
N GLY A 622 17.03 6.85 -27.36
CA GLY A 622 16.16 8.02 -27.26
C GLY A 622 16.32 8.94 -26.05
N ALA A 623 17.34 8.78 -25.18
CA ALA A 623 17.55 9.75 -24.10
C ALA A 623 18.42 10.93 -24.54
N THR A 624 17.95 12.13 -24.18
CA THR A 624 18.73 13.34 -24.02
C THR A 624 19.98 13.06 -23.17
N GLU A 625 21.10 13.68 -23.51
CA GLU A 625 22.35 13.66 -22.74
C GLU A 625 22.07 13.71 -21.22
N VAL A 626 22.61 12.76 -20.45
CA VAL A 626 22.36 12.67 -19.00
C VAL A 626 23.06 13.85 -18.34
N VAL A 627 22.30 14.89 -18.03
CA VAL A 627 22.80 16.08 -17.32
C VAL A 627 22.52 15.93 -15.84
N PHE A 628 23.54 16.14 -15.02
CA PHE A 628 23.40 16.24 -13.58
C PHE A 628 23.08 17.68 -13.16
N SER A 629 22.14 17.81 -12.22
CA SER A 629 21.76 19.08 -11.60
C SER A 629 22.16 19.11 -10.12
N GLN A 630 22.29 20.31 -9.56
CA GLN A 630 22.56 20.49 -8.13
C GLN A 630 21.25 20.43 -7.33
N ALA A 631 21.34 20.43 -6.00
CA ALA A 631 20.16 20.43 -5.13
C ALA A 631 19.21 21.62 -5.36
N ALA A 632 19.71 22.79 -5.79
CA ALA A 632 18.87 23.92 -6.19
C ALA A 632 17.97 23.61 -7.42
N GLY A 633 18.36 22.64 -8.24
CA GLY A 633 17.62 22.13 -9.39
C GLY A 633 16.62 21.02 -9.05
N VAL A 634 16.31 20.77 -7.77
CA VAL A 634 15.39 19.71 -7.33
C VAL A 634 13.97 19.82 -7.89
N GLY A 635 13.52 21.00 -8.30
CA GLY A 635 12.26 21.17 -9.05
C GLY A 635 12.34 20.78 -10.54
N GLY A 636 13.54 20.48 -11.04
CA GLY A 636 13.83 20.26 -12.46
C GLY A 636 13.61 18.82 -12.95
N SER A 637 13.93 18.59 -14.23
CA SER A 637 13.75 17.32 -14.94
C SER A 637 14.97 16.38 -14.92
N HIS A 638 16.02 16.72 -14.17
CA HIS A 638 17.33 16.07 -14.23
C HIS A 638 17.62 15.23 -12.97
N ILE A 639 18.60 14.32 -13.08
CA ILE A 639 19.16 13.63 -11.92
C ILE A 639 19.88 14.67 -11.05
N VAL A 640 19.70 14.58 -9.73
CA VAL A 640 20.45 15.44 -8.80
C VAL A 640 21.74 14.72 -8.40
N LEU A 641 22.88 15.40 -8.50
CA LEU A 641 24.16 14.93 -7.95
C LEU A 641 24.72 16.01 -7.01
N ASP A 642 24.69 15.75 -5.71
CA ASP A 642 25.12 16.72 -4.70
C ASP A 642 25.60 16.06 -3.39
N SER A 643 26.01 16.86 -2.42
CA SER A 643 26.29 16.39 -1.07
C SER A 643 25.02 16.16 -0.26
N ILE A 644 25.12 15.25 0.71
CA ILE A 644 24.06 15.01 1.69
C ILE A 644 23.66 16.28 2.47
N GLN A 645 24.61 17.18 2.71
CA GLN A 645 24.39 18.42 3.44
C GLN A 645 23.57 19.42 2.62
N HIS A 646 23.91 19.62 1.34
CA HIS A 646 23.16 20.51 0.44
C HIS A 646 21.77 19.98 0.09
N PHE A 647 21.59 18.65 0.14
CA PHE A 647 20.31 17.98 -0.06
C PHE A 647 19.48 17.85 1.23
N SER A 648 19.89 18.52 2.32
CA SER A 648 19.11 18.50 3.57
C SER A 648 17.74 19.21 3.40
N GLY A 649 16.73 18.65 4.05
CA GLY A 649 15.29 18.93 3.85
C GLY A 649 14.68 18.45 2.52
N LEU A 650 15.46 17.91 1.57
CA LEU A 650 14.99 17.48 0.25
C LEU A 650 14.86 15.97 0.14
N GLU A 651 14.01 15.49 -0.76
CA GLU A 651 13.64 14.07 -0.88
C GLU A 651 13.47 13.65 -2.35
N ARG A 652 13.67 12.35 -2.62
CA ARG A 652 13.42 11.70 -3.92
C ARG A 652 12.83 10.31 -3.75
N ASN A 653 12.15 9.84 -4.80
CA ASN A 653 11.65 8.48 -4.86
C ASN A 653 12.80 7.46 -4.80
N ILE A 654 13.90 7.77 -5.50
CA ILE A 654 15.09 6.91 -5.59
C ILE A 654 16.32 7.71 -5.15
N VAL A 655 17.09 7.16 -4.20
CA VAL A 655 18.35 7.75 -3.73
C VAL A 655 19.48 6.74 -3.80
N PHE A 656 20.60 7.17 -4.39
CA PHE A 656 21.89 6.49 -4.33
C PHE A 656 22.80 7.25 -3.36
N GLY A 657 23.15 6.65 -2.22
CA GLY A 657 24.08 7.22 -1.24
C GLY A 657 25.48 6.66 -1.42
N ILE A 658 26.48 7.52 -1.58
CA ILE A 658 27.89 7.16 -1.83
C ILE A 658 28.75 7.64 -0.66
N SER A 659 29.39 6.70 0.04
CA SER A 659 30.22 6.97 1.22
C SER A 659 31.46 6.04 1.31
N PRO A 660 32.51 6.29 0.50
CA PRO A 660 33.66 5.39 0.33
C PRO A 660 34.62 5.30 1.54
N GLU A 661 34.55 6.25 2.48
CA GLU A 661 35.36 6.25 3.70
C GLU A 661 34.45 5.93 4.90
N CYS A 662 34.41 4.66 5.29
CA CYS A 662 33.65 4.23 6.47
C CYS A 662 34.60 3.94 7.64
N ALA A 663 35.15 4.98 8.27
CA ALA A 663 35.74 4.81 9.60
C ALA A 663 34.63 4.45 10.61
N LEU A 664 34.94 3.59 11.59
CA LEU A 664 34.00 3.15 12.64
C LEU A 664 33.38 4.31 13.44
N SER A 665 34.01 5.49 13.45
CA SER A 665 33.54 6.73 14.08
C SER A 665 32.49 7.50 13.27
N GLU A 666 32.17 7.10 12.03
CA GLU A 666 31.39 7.90 11.07
C GLU A 666 30.06 7.23 10.63
N LYS A 667 29.53 6.32 11.44
CA LYS A 667 28.32 5.51 11.18
C LYS A 667 27.00 6.32 11.04
N PHE A 668 27.02 7.64 11.24
CA PHE A 668 25.84 8.47 11.38
C PHE A 668 25.23 8.98 10.05
N HIS A 669 26.01 8.98 8.97
CA HIS A 669 25.54 9.46 7.66
C HIS A 669 24.49 8.55 7.02
N LYS A 670 24.39 7.30 7.48
CA LYS A 670 23.45 6.30 6.95
C LYS A 670 21.99 6.72 7.13
N LEU A 671 21.66 7.25 8.31
CA LEU A 671 20.33 7.81 8.60
C LEU A 671 20.01 8.99 7.69
N CYS A 672 20.99 9.87 7.50
CA CYS A 672 20.82 11.03 6.64
C CYS A 672 20.56 10.66 5.18
N PHE A 673 21.17 9.58 4.65
CA PHE A 673 20.87 9.10 3.29
C PHE A 673 19.49 8.48 3.21
N ALA A 674 19.17 7.61 4.18
CA ALA A 674 17.89 6.91 4.21
C ALA A 674 16.71 7.88 4.33
N SER A 675 16.84 8.95 5.10
CA SER A 675 15.78 9.97 5.25
C SER A 675 15.47 10.76 3.98
N ARG A 676 16.30 10.66 2.92
CA ARG A 676 16.08 11.35 1.63
C ARG A 676 15.32 10.48 0.64
N ALA A 677 15.19 9.19 0.91
CA ALA A 677 14.60 8.21 0.01
C ALA A 677 13.14 7.88 0.40
N ILE A 678 12.25 7.86 -0.59
CA ILE A 678 10.84 7.51 -0.37
C ILE A 678 10.59 6.03 -0.71
N LYS A 679 11.09 5.51 -1.84
CA LYS A 679 10.77 4.14 -2.30
C LYS A 679 11.98 3.24 -2.52
N HIS A 680 13.08 3.78 -3.05
CA HIS A 680 14.30 3.03 -3.29
C HIS A 680 15.51 3.72 -2.67
N LEU A 681 16.28 2.95 -1.92
CA LEU A 681 17.56 3.36 -1.34
C LEU A 681 18.65 2.38 -1.75
N TYR A 682 19.71 2.91 -2.35
CA TYR A 682 20.90 2.16 -2.72
C TYR A 682 22.11 2.80 -2.04
N LEU A 683 22.81 2.07 -1.19
CA LEU A 683 23.94 2.58 -0.41
C LEU A 683 25.23 1.89 -0.83
N PHE A 684 26.27 2.68 -1.10
CA PHE A 684 27.60 2.22 -1.46
C PHE A 684 28.63 2.72 -0.44
N TYR A 685 29.36 1.78 0.18
CA TYR A 685 30.37 2.03 1.21
C TYR A 685 31.76 1.52 0.84
#